data_AF-A0A2V1AHA5-F1
#
_entry.id   AF-A0A2V1AHA5-F1
#
_cell.length_a   1.000
_cell.length_b   1.000
_cell.length_c   1.000
_cell.angle_alpha   90.00
_cell.angle_beta   90.00
_cell.angle_gamma   90.00
#
_symmetry.space_group_name_H-M   'P 1'
#
loop_
_entity.id
_entity.type
_entity.pdbx_description
1 polymer ?
#
loop_
_entity_poly.entity_id
_entity_poly.type
_entity_poly.pdbx_seq_one_letter_code
_entity_poly.pdbx_strand_id
1 'polypeptide(L)'
;MTVTQNTNSKHPPFKQVEATRPDHEPKPWRITKTNAPEWKQGSGASSKEWSEHKKIAIDPNSETRSPVDNYKLFISAITPRPIGFISTEGKEGGRNLAPFSYFNVMNSDPPIFALGFSGGKEKPKDTLKNILETEELTINIISEWFIEAANFCAVNSPYGVDEWKLSGLTPAESTEVKPPHVAESAFSVEAKLVHSHEWKSKRNGLATGVMCIVEGVKIHVREDLLNEDQNIVDTGKLQPVARLGGISYGRVTEGFELPQPLIGTEVDPHIKAAPQAYVKLFLVINCSTFVMNSLLPIAPKTVMDQVKGSVPMDSNRFKDAVALENSKEPGYSSIYRNKAAIDGLINVPHPALTTLYETFECSASVFADRKAIGVRHKRSDGSYGPYEWETYAEVSARKRNFGAGLLYSLQNNSFKTSSPSHQKIDRHEELAAANEMSFILTQFSHNRKEWLIADLASINYSITNTCLYDTLGPDTSHYILALTESPVVTCSKDKIEKLIKIKKDHPEDMQNLISLISMDPLEPNELLDLKRKAISQNIELSQFTDIEELGKIHKRPDIRPTPSTIYTISFTSGTTSNPKGVVLSNRSAVSALTFCLSNVKSSMVNPRSYSFLPLAHIFERMSNQASFMVGAEIGMPQSPSPLTLLDDVMHLKPNALSLVPRVLTKLEAALKAQTIKNDEKPMLQRLFTNAINIKMERQAAEDGAAGHHLLYDRLIGLLRKKIGFENITNIATGSAPISPRSLSVSQGYGLTESFAGVSSSLQFEATPGSCGPICITTEMRLKDLPEMGYTADDSIGPRGELLLRGPQIFTEYYKNPEDTKKALDPDGWFHTGDVARVNPQNGRLYIIDRVKNFFKLAQGEYITPEKIENTYLSCYPLTTAFFAHGDSLRTYLVGIVGVDPVSIKPWLASRFGYKAADLEDQAKLVKLLNQREVKRKFLIEANGSVSKLLHGLEKLHNIEIGIDPLKVEDGVVTPTFKIKRANCGIFFKERLEKLYEEGSLIKNENL
;
A
#
# COMPACT_ATOMS: atom_id res chain seq x y z
N MET A 1 46.04 54.80 -6.59
CA MET A 1 46.92 53.75 -7.17
C MET A 1 46.92 53.91 -8.67
N THR A 2 48.09 54.00 -9.31
CA THR A 2 48.22 54.00 -10.78
C THR A 2 48.00 52.59 -11.29
N VAL A 3 46.94 52.37 -12.07
CA VAL A 3 46.60 51.04 -12.62
C VAL A 3 47.58 50.72 -13.76
N THR A 4 48.56 49.87 -13.49
CA THR A 4 49.43 49.29 -14.52
C THR A 4 48.71 48.11 -15.20
N GLN A 5 48.72 48.07 -16.54
CA GLN A 5 48.22 46.91 -17.28
C GLN A 5 48.99 45.65 -16.85
N ASN A 6 48.28 44.53 -16.72
CA ASN A 6 48.90 43.23 -16.48
C ASN A 6 49.75 42.83 -17.70
N THR A 7 51.06 43.07 -17.63
CA THR A 7 52.04 42.81 -18.70
C THR A 7 52.22 41.31 -19.00
N ASN A 8 51.62 40.42 -18.20
CA ASN A 8 51.62 38.97 -18.41
C ASN A 8 50.36 38.44 -19.14
N SER A 9 49.49 39.32 -19.67
CA SER A 9 48.32 38.90 -20.44
C SER A 9 48.73 38.33 -21.81
N LYS A 10 48.21 37.13 -22.15
CA LYS A 10 48.34 36.56 -23.51
C LYS A 10 47.43 37.23 -24.55
N HIS A 11 46.61 38.21 -24.14
CA HIS A 11 45.74 38.98 -25.02
C HIS A 11 46.38 40.33 -25.40
N PRO A 12 46.13 40.85 -26.61
CA PRO A 12 46.55 42.20 -26.98
C PRO A 12 46.03 43.25 -25.98
N PRO A 13 46.70 44.41 -25.84
CA PRO A 13 46.25 45.48 -24.94
C PRO A 13 44.77 45.81 -25.18
N PHE A 14 43.93 45.68 -24.14
CA PHE A 14 42.48 45.75 -24.31
C PHE A 14 42.01 47.04 -24.98
N LYS A 15 42.63 48.18 -24.67
CA LYS A 15 42.30 49.48 -25.28
C LYS A 15 42.58 49.53 -26.80
N GLN A 16 43.56 48.77 -27.30
CA GLN A 16 43.78 48.65 -28.74
C GLN A 16 42.69 47.79 -29.39
N VAL A 17 42.26 46.71 -28.73
CA VAL A 17 41.17 45.83 -29.20
C VAL A 17 39.82 46.54 -29.11
N GLU A 18 39.62 47.39 -28.12
CA GLU A 18 38.41 48.21 -27.97
C GLU A 18 38.31 49.25 -29.08
N ALA A 19 39.42 49.91 -29.43
CA ALA A 19 39.47 50.91 -30.50
C ALA A 19 39.18 50.34 -31.91
N THR A 20 39.23 49.02 -32.11
CA THR A 20 38.83 48.40 -33.39
C THR A 20 37.37 47.99 -33.45
N ARG A 21 36.60 48.17 -32.36
CA ARG A 21 35.18 47.83 -32.29
C ARG A 21 34.32 49.04 -32.66
N PRO A 22 33.09 48.83 -33.15
CA PRO A 22 32.15 49.92 -33.36
C PRO A 22 31.89 50.70 -32.07
N ASP A 23 31.63 52.00 -32.22
CA ASP A 23 31.20 52.85 -31.12
C ASP A 23 29.89 52.35 -30.50
N HIS A 24 29.66 52.72 -29.24
CA HIS A 24 28.43 52.35 -28.55
C HIS A 24 27.24 53.15 -29.09
N GLU A 25 26.31 52.44 -29.73
CA GLU A 25 25.00 52.96 -30.13
C GLU A 25 23.93 52.45 -29.15
N PRO A 26 23.29 53.33 -28.35
CA PRO A 26 22.21 52.93 -27.46
C PRO A 26 21.03 52.38 -28.25
N LYS A 27 20.59 51.16 -27.94
CA LYS A 27 19.40 50.56 -28.54
C LYS A 27 18.28 50.48 -27.51
N PRO A 28 17.07 51.00 -27.83
CA PRO A 28 15.95 50.87 -26.91
C PRO A 28 15.55 49.41 -26.77
N TRP A 29 15.09 49.05 -25.57
CA TRP A 29 14.45 47.75 -25.35
C TRP A 29 13.24 47.60 -26.27
N ARG A 30 13.15 46.48 -26.98
CA ARG A 30 11.99 46.16 -27.83
C ARG A 30 11.56 44.70 -27.70
N ILE A 31 10.26 44.48 -27.82
CA ILE A 31 9.69 43.14 -27.97
C ILE A 31 9.55 42.87 -29.47
N THR A 32 10.07 41.72 -29.90
CA THR A 32 10.01 41.25 -31.29
C THR A 32 9.11 40.03 -31.40
N LYS A 33 8.71 39.68 -32.63
CA LYS A 33 8.10 38.37 -32.89
C LYS A 33 9.14 37.27 -32.69
N THR A 34 8.67 36.05 -32.38
CA THR A 34 9.55 34.88 -32.39
C THR A 34 10.16 34.67 -33.79
N ASN A 35 11.26 33.92 -33.87
CA ASN A 35 11.93 33.63 -35.15
C ASN A 35 11.08 32.79 -36.11
N ALA A 36 10.06 32.10 -35.61
CA ALA A 36 9.07 31.36 -36.39
C ALA A 36 7.66 31.58 -35.81
N PRO A 37 7.01 32.71 -36.13
CA PRO A 37 5.67 33.03 -35.61
C PRO A 37 4.62 32.01 -36.05
N GLU A 38 4.85 31.35 -37.17
CA GLU A 38 3.99 30.32 -37.76
C GLU A 38 4.31 28.90 -37.26
N TRP A 39 5.17 28.77 -36.26
CA TRP A 39 5.54 27.47 -35.69
C TRP A 39 4.31 26.78 -35.08
N LYS A 40 4.13 25.48 -35.36
CA LYS A 40 2.99 24.69 -34.88
C LYS A 40 3.44 23.59 -33.92
N GLN A 41 2.58 23.24 -32.97
CA GLN A 41 2.80 22.10 -32.07
C GLN A 41 3.20 20.85 -32.85
N GLY A 42 4.27 20.17 -32.40
CA GLY A 42 4.82 18.98 -33.07
C GLY A 42 5.82 19.26 -34.20
N SER A 43 6.02 20.51 -34.62
CA SER A 43 6.92 20.84 -35.76
C SER A 43 8.41 20.68 -35.47
N GLY A 44 8.81 20.35 -34.24
CA GLY A 44 10.22 20.23 -33.85
C GLY A 44 10.95 21.58 -33.84
N ALA A 45 12.24 21.60 -34.14
CA ALA A 45 13.02 22.85 -34.16
C ALA A 45 12.63 23.75 -35.34
N SER A 46 12.61 25.07 -35.13
CA SER A 46 12.30 26.06 -36.19
C SER A 46 13.31 26.10 -37.35
N SER A 47 14.48 25.46 -37.18
CA SER A 47 15.51 25.29 -38.20
C SER A 47 16.12 23.89 -38.11
N LYS A 48 16.65 23.36 -39.23
CA LYS A 48 17.37 22.08 -39.29
C LYS A 48 18.89 22.20 -39.14
N GLU A 49 19.44 23.41 -39.13
CA GLU A 49 20.88 23.69 -39.09
C GLU A 49 21.60 22.97 -37.93
N TRP A 50 20.95 22.85 -36.77
CA TRP A 50 21.51 22.14 -35.61
C TRP A 50 21.85 20.67 -35.88
N SER A 51 21.17 20.03 -36.83
CA SER A 51 21.39 18.63 -37.19
C SER A 51 22.63 18.41 -38.06
N GLU A 52 23.20 19.49 -38.61
CA GLU A 52 24.42 19.46 -39.44
C GLU A 52 25.69 19.30 -38.59
N HIS A 53 25.59 19.49 -37.27
CA HIS A 53 26.71 19.44 -36.34
C HIS A 53 26.52 18.35 -35.29
N LYS A 54 27.59 17.57 -35.02
CA LYS A 54 27.56 16.52 -34.01
C LYS A 54 27.77 17.09 -32.60
N LYS A 55 27.04 16.55 -31.63
CA LYS A 55 27.30 16.82 -30.21
C LYS A 55 28.50 15.99 -29.74
N ILE A 56 29.49 16.65 -29.15
CA ILE A 56 30.72 16.01 -28.63
C ILE A 56 30.56 15.76 -27.13
N ALA A 57 30.92 14.55 -26.66
CA ALA A 57 30.97 14.23 -25.24
C ALA A 57 32.29 14.71 -24.62
N ILE A 58 32.21 15.49 -23.54
CA ILE A 58 33.38 15.97 -22.77
C ILE A 58 33.25 15.42 -21.35
N ASP A 59 34.22 14.61 -20.92
CA ASP A 59 34.34 14.21 -19.52
C ASP A 59 35.03 15.31 -18.70
N PRO A 60 34.34 15.96 -17.74
CA PRO A 60 34.94 17.02 -16.92
C PRO A 60 36.02 16.49 -15.96
N ASN A 61 36.08 15.18 -15.71
CA ASN A 61 37.03 14.55 -14.77
C ASN A 61 38.22 13.90 -15.47
N SER A 62 38.28 13.90 -16.81
CA SER A 62 39.40 13.34 -17.57
C SER A 62 40.76 13.87 -17.11
N GLU A 63 41.76 12.98 -17.06
CA GLU A 63 43.13 13.28 -16.63
C GLU A 63 43.76 14.43 -17.45
N THR A 64 43.36 14.58 -18.71
CA THR A 64 43.91 15.58 -19.65
C THR A 64 43.28 16.97 -19.53
N ARG A 65 42.22 17.14 -18.73
CA ARG A 65 41.43 18.37 -18.66
C ARG A 65 41.63 19.07 -17.32
N SER A 66 41.91 20.37 -17.27
CA SER A 66 42.05 21.06 -15.97
C SER A 66 40.71 21.58 -15.41
N PRO A 67 40.59 21.83 -14.09
CA PRO A 67 39.44 22.54 -13.52
C PRO A 67 39.20 23.93 -14.15
N VAL A 68 40.27 24.58 -14.60
CA VAL A 68 40.19 25.88 -15.31
C VAL A 68 39.52 25.73 -16.67
N ASP A 69 39.72 24.61 -17.36
CA ASP A 69 39.04 24.34 -18.64
C ASP A 69 37.55 24.06 -18.44
N ASN A 70 37.18 23.40 -17.34
CA ASN A 70 35.78 23.26 -16.93
C ASN A 70 35.16 24.63 -16.64
N TYR A 71 35.86 25.48 -15.86
CA TYR A 71 35.41 26.83 -15.59
C TYR A 71 35.18 27.62 -16.88
N LYS A 72 36.17 27.66 -17.79
CA LYS A 72 36.06 28.36 -19.09
C LYS A 72 34.87 27.87 -19.90
N LEU A 73 34.69 26.54 -20.00
CA LEU A 73 33.57 25.95 -20.74
C LEU A 73 32.23 26.31 -20.11
N PHE A 74 32.08 26.21 -18.79
CA PHE A 74 30.81 26.52 -18.13
C PHE A 74 30.45 28.00 -18.23
N ILE A 75 31.42 28.90 -18.05
CA ILE A 75 31.13 30.35 -18.12
C ILE A 75 30.84 30.85 -19.54
N SER A 76 31.31 30.16 -20.58
CA SER A 76 31.00 30.51 -21.97
C SER A 76 29.76 29.79 -22.50
N ALA A 77 29.49 28.56 -22.07
CA ALA A 77 28.36 27.77 -22.54
C ALA A 77 27.03 28.10 -21.84
N ILE A 78 27.07 28.49 -20.56
CA ILE A 78 25.88 28.89 -19.80
C ILE A 78 25.79 30.41 -19.92
N THR A 79 25.13 30.94 -20.94
CA THR A 79 24.94 32.39 -21.16
C THR A 79 23.58 32.64 -21.84
N PRO A 80 22.94 33.81 -21.68
CA PRO A 80 23.30 34.91 -20.78
C PRO A 80 23.16 34.51 -19.31
N ARG A 81 24.04 35.01 -18.44
CA ARG A 81 23.96 34.78 -16.99
C ARG A 81 23.82 36.08 -16.22
N PRO A 82 23.00 36.13 -15.15
CA PRO A 82 22.99 37.24 -14.22
C PRO A 82 24.31 37.31 -13.44
N ILE A 83 24.67 38.51 -13.00
CA ILE A 83 25.87 38.76 -12.19
C ILE A 83 25.39 39.06 -10.78
N GLY A 84 25.82 38.28 -9.80
CA GLY A 84 25.57 38.61 -8.39
C GLY A 84 26.55 39.68 -7.96
N PHE A 85 26.10 40.91 -7.73
CA PHE A 85 26.95 41.99 -7.23
C PHE A 85 26.76 42.14 -5.72
N ILE A 86 27.70 41.59 -4.97
CA ILE A 86 27.50 41.25 -3.56
C ILE A 86 28.25 42.25 -2.69
N SER A 87 27.55 42.89 -1.75
CA SER A 87 28.19 43.63 -0.68
C SER A 87 28.14 42.87 0.63
N THR A 88 29.25 42.93 1.36
CA THR A 88 29.40 42.32 2.67
C THR A 88 30.21 43.24 3.57
N GLU A 89 30.02 43.10 4.88
CA GLU A 89 30.80 43.80 5.89
C GLU A 89 31.37 42.78 6.88
N GLY A 90 32.66 42.88 7.20
CA GLY A 90 33.31 42.00 8.17
C GLY A 90 32.99 42.41 9.60
N LYS A 91 33.25 41.52 10.58
CA LYS A 91 32.98 41.79 12.01
C LYS A 91 33.65 43.06 12.56
N GLU A 92 34.80 43.42 12.01
CA GLU A 92 35.59 44.59 12.40
C GLU A 92 35.24 45.87 11.59
N GLY A 93 34.17 45.84 10.78
CA GLY A 93 33.69 47.00 10.01
C GLY A 93 34.31 47.17 8.62
N GLY A 94 35.12 46.21 8.16
CA GLY A 94 35.70 46.21 6.81
C GLY A 94 34.67 45.90 5.74
N ARG A 95 34.40 46.84 4.83
CA ARG A 95 33.43 46.69 3.74
C ARG A 95 34.06 46.08 2.49
N ASN A 96 33.28 45.26 1.80
CA ASN A 96 33.65 44.62 0.55
C ASN A 96 32.50 44.68 -0.47
N LEU A 97 32.85 44.80 -1.75
CA LEU A 97 31.91 44.80 -2.87
C LEU A 97 32.53 44.07 -4.07
N ALA A 98 31.87 43.01 -4.56
CA ALA A 98 32.44 42.18 -5.63
C ALA A 98 31.39 41.52 -6.57
N PRO A 99 31.70 41.38 -7.87
CA PRO A 99 30.84 40.68 -8.82
C PRO A 99 31.12 39.17 -8.89
N PHE A 100 30.06 38.35 -8.98
CA PHE A 100 30.10 36.90 -8.99
C PHE A 100 29.44 36.28 -10.20
N SER A 101 30.10 35.26 -10.75
CA SER A 101 29.66 34.52 -11.94
C SER A 101 28.68 33.37 -11.65
N TYR A 102 28.54 32.97 -10.38
CA TYR A 102 27.65 31.89 -9.95
C TYR A 102 26.58 32.46 -9.01
N PHE A 103 25.53 33.02 -9.59
CA PHE A 103 24.40 33.62 -8.87
C PHE A 103 23.09 33.22 -9.54
N ASN A 104 22.08 32.84 -8.74
CA ASN A 104 20.71 32.61 -9.23
C ASN A 104 19.67 32.72 -8.11
N VAL A 105 18.41 32.97 -8.49
CA VAL A 105 17.24 32.86 -7.60
C VAL A 105 16.77 31.40 -7.62
N MET A 106 16.48 30.84 -6.45
CA MET A 106 16.14 29.42 -6.25
C MET A 106 14.69 29.19 -5.82
N ASN A 107 14.10 30.16 -5.11
CA ASN A 107 12.73 30.08 -4.61
C ASN A 107 12.15 31.49 -4.42
N SER A 108 10.83 31.63 -4.48
CA SER A 108 10.12 32.90 -4.25
C SER A 108 9.48 33.00 -2.86
N ASP A 109 9.18 31.89 -2.19
CA ASP A 109 8.60 31.88 -0.84
C ASP A 109 9.13 30.71 0.03
N PRO A 110 10.07 30.95 0.97
CA PRO A 110 10.74 32.24 1.18
C PRO A 110 11.65 32.60 -0.02
N PRO A 111 11.99 33.88 -0.24
CA PRO A 111 12.90 34.30 -1.31
C PRO A 111 14.31 33.73 -1.08
N ILE A 112 14.73 32.73 -1.86
CA ILE A 112 16.04 32.07 -1.69
C ILE A 112 16.94 32.35 -2.89
N PHE A 113 18.20 32.69 -2.62
CA PHE A 113 19.25 32.92 -3.61
C PHE A 113 20.44 31.98 -3.38
N ALA A 114 21.10 31.58 -4.45
CA ALA A 114 22.31 30.78 -4.42
C ALA A 114 23.53 31.57 -4.91
N LEU A 115 24.61 31.53 -4.15
CA LEU A 115 25.89 32.19 -4.44
C LEU A 115 27.02 31.16 -4.45
N GLY A 116 27.78 31.11 -5.55
CA GLY A 116 28.91 30.20 -5.71
C GLY A 116 30.25 30.93 -5.67
N PHE A 117 31.16 30.43 -4.85
CA PHE A 117 32.51 30.93 -4.66
C PHE A 117 33.51 29.90 -5.18
N SER A 118 34.53 30.35 -5.90
CA SER A 118 35.67 29.50 -6.27
C SER A 118 36.70 29.51 -5.14
N GLY A 119 37.21 28.33 -4.78
CA GLY A 119 38.08 28.13 -3.61
C GLY A 119 37.34 27.61 -2.38
N GLY A 120 38.08 27.03 -1.43
CA GLY A 120 37.54 26.48 -0.19
C GLY A 120 37.49 27.47 0.97
N LYS A 121 36.93 27.02 2.09
CA LYS A 121 36.81 27.76 3.36
C LYS A 121 38.13 27.96 4.10
N GLU A 122 39.20 27.24 3.73
CA GLU A 122 40.53 27.40 4.36
C GLU A 122 41.23 28.71 3.99
N LYS A 123 41.00 29.20 2.76
CA LYS A 123 41.52 30.49 2.27
C LYS A 123 40.40 31.21 1.50
N PRO A 124 39.35 31.65 2.20
CA PRO A 124 38.18 32.23 1.56
C PRO A 124 38.51 33.61 1.01
N LYS A 125 37.80 34.03 -0.05
CA LYS A 125 37.75 35.43 -0.46
C LYS A 125 37.04 36.27 0.61
N ASP A 126 37.34 37.55 0.68
CA ASP A 126 36.78 38.52 1.63
C ASP A 126 35.26 38.42 1.74
N THR A 127 34.55 38.40 0.60
CA THR A 127 33.09 38.26 0.56
C THR A 127 32.59 36.97 1.22
N LEU A 128 33.21 35.82 0.91
CA LEU A 128 32.83 34.53 1.49
C LEU A 128 33.12 34.50 2.98
N LYS A 129 34.28 35.03 3.38
CA LYS A 129 34.67 35.14 4.79
C LYS A 129 33.64 35.95 5.56
N ASN A 130 33.30 37.14 5.06
CA ASN A 130 32.34 38.03 5.70
C ASN A 130 30.95 37.39 5.81
N ILE A 131 30.47 36.71 4.76
CA ILE A 131 29.18 35.99 4.79
C ILE A 131 29.19 34.89 5.85
N LEU A 132 30.26 34.10 5.93
CA LEU A 132 30.35 33.01 6.91
C LEU A 132 30.49 33.54 8.35
N GLU A 133 31.05 34.73 8.54
CA GLU A 133 31.27 35.33 9.85
C GLU A 133 30.06 36.11 10.36
N THR A 134 29.38 36.83 9.48
CA THR A 134 28.30 37.77 9.83
C THR A 134 26.91 37.28 9.45
N GLU A 135 26.83 36.28 8.58
CA GLU A 135 25.58 35.73 8.05
C GLU A 135 24.72 36.76 7.29
N GLU A 136 25.31 37.90 6.91
CA GLU A 136 24.61 39.04 6.32
C GLU A 136 25.29 39.51 5.03
N LEU A 137 24.48 39.92 4.05
CA LEU A 137 24.92 40.43 2.76
C LEU A 137 23.82 41.23 2.07
N THR A 138 24.21 42.00 1.05
CA THR A 138 23.26 42.51 0.04
C THR A 138 23.60 41.98 -1.35
N ILE A 139 22.58 41.80 -2.16
CA ILE A 139 22.65 41.36 -3.56
C ILE A 139 22.13 42.51 -4.42
N ASN A 140 22.91 42.92 -5.42
CA ASN A 140 22.60 44.07 -6.27
C ASN A 140 22.62 43.63 -7.74
N ILE A 141 21.72 44.16 -8.57
CA ILE A 141 21.65 43.83 -9.99
C ILE A 141 22.37 44.90 -10.82
N ILE A 142 23.33 44.45 -11.64
CA ILE A 142 24.13 45.35 -12.47
C ILE A 142 23.34 45.84 -13.68
N SER A 143 23.26 47.16 -13.79
CA SER A 143 22.66 47.88 -14.90
C SER A 143 23.75 48.52 -15.76
N GLU A 144 23.44 48.82 -17.02
CA GLU A 144 24.42 49.30 -18.00
C GLU A 144 25.17 50.56 -17.55
N TRP A 145 24.49 51.51 -16.88
CA TRP A 145 25.05 52.82 -16.52
C TRP A 145 26.18 52.78 -15.47
N PHE A 146 26.45 51.64 -14.83
CA PHE A 146 27.53 51.53 -13.84
C PHE A 146 28.42 50.30 -14.04
N ILE A 147 28.40 49.70 -15.23
CA ILE A 147 29.12 48.45 -15.51
C ILE A 147 30.64 48.59 -15.37
N GLU A 148 31.22 49.73 -15.72
CA GLU A 148 32.66 49.98 -15.57
C GLU A 148 33.08 49.95 -14.10
N ALA A 149 32.32 50.62 -13.24
CA ALA A 149 32.54 50.66 -11.80
C ALA A 149 32.36 49.27 -11.16
N ALA A 150 31.30 48.56 -11.52
CA ALA A 150 31.05 47.21 -11.05
C ALA A 150 32.11 46.20 -11.53
N ASN A 151 32.60 46.33 -12.77
CA ASN A 151 33.70 45.51 -13.28
C ASN A 151 35.03 45.83 -12.57
N PHE A 152 35.25 47.08 -12.15
CA PHE A 152 36.45 47.47 -11.40
C PHE A 152 36.54 46.74 -10.04
N CYS A 153 35.40 46.46 -9.40
CA CYS A 153 35.32 45.65 -8.19
C CYS A 153 35.79 44.19 -8.36
N ALA A 154 36.08 43.72 -9.59
CA ALA A 154 36.68 42.41 -9.83
C ALA A 154 38.21 42.37 -9.65
N VAL A 155 38.83 43.50 -9.29
CA VAL A 155 40.27 43.59 -9.02
C VAL A 155 40.67 42.66 -7.86
N ASN A 156 41.86 42.07 -7.94
CA ASN A 156 42.45 41.35 -6.80
C ASN A 156 43.02 42.38 -5.81
N SER A 157 42.16 43.00 -5.03
CA SER A 157 42.50 43.86 -3.90
C SER A 157 43.18 43.05 -2.78
N PRO A 158 44.18 43.60 -2.07
CA PRO A 158 44.60 43.08 -0.79
C PRO A 158 43.44 43.07 0.22
N TYR A 159 43.48 42.12 1.16
CA TYR A 159 42.46 42.00 2.20
C TYR A 159 42.26 43.31 2.97
N GLY A 160 41.00 43.72 3.16
CA GLY A 160 40.63 44.92 3.91
C GLY A 160 40.68 46.23 3.13
N VAL A 161 40.96 46.20 1.82
CA VAL A 161 40.77 47.37 0.95
C VAL A 161 39.29 47.52 0.62
N ASP A 162 38.75 48.70 0.89
CA ASP A 162 37.35 49.04 0.65
C ASP A 162 37.07 49.27 -0.85
N GLU A 163 36.47 48.29 -1.53
CA GLU A 163 36.15 48.39 -2.97
C GLU A 163 35.08 49.44 -3.31
N TRP A 164 34.33 49.95 -2.32
CA TRP A 164 33.41 51.07 -2.55
C TRP A 164 34.16 52.33 -2.94
N LYS A 165 35.27 52.62 -2.26
CA LYS A 165 36.13 53.78 -2.58
C LYS A 165 36.84 53.62 -3.92
N LEU A 166 37.14 52.39 -4.31
CA LEU A 166 37.81 52.08 -5.56
C LEU A 166 36.90 52.21 -6.77
N SER A 167 35.65 51.77 -6.65
CA SER A 167 34.65 51.85 -7.71
C SER A 167 33.98 53.22 -7.82
N GLY A 168 33.90 53.96 -6.71
CA GLY A 168 33.17 55.22 -6.62
C GLY A 168 31.66 55.04 -6.52
N LEU A 169 31.17 53.81 -6.30
CA LEU A 169 29.75 53.51 -6.10
C LEU A 169 29.27 53.99 -4.72
N THR A 170 28.00 54.34 -4.64
CA THR A 170 27.41 54.97 -3.45
C THR A 170 26.73 53.92 -2.55
N PRO A 171 27.18 53.75 -1.29
CA PRO A 171 26.50 52.86 -0.36
C PRO A 171 25.19 53.48 0.15
N ALA A 172 24.09 52.74 0.00
CA ALA A 172 22.79 53.04 0.60
C ALA A 172 22.55 52.17 1.84
N GLU A 173 21.99 52.76 2.90
CA GLU A 173 21.79 52.07 4.18
C GLU A 173 20.73 50.96 4.08
N SER A 174 21.06 49.80 4.61
CA SER A 174 20.17 48.65 4.77
C SER A 174 19.48 48.68 6.12
N THR A 175 18.28 48.09 6.26
CA THR A 175 17.53 48.11 7.53
C THR A 175 17.49 46.76 8.26
N GLU A 176 17.61 45.65 7.55
CA GLU A 176 17.53 44.28 8.07
C GLU A 176 18.90 43.59 8.20
N VAL A 177 19.92 44.12 7.53
CA VAL A 177 21.31 43.65 7.54
C VAL A 177 22.29 44.81 7.62
N LYS A 178 23.52 44.57 8.11
CA LYS A 178 24.57 45.60 8.21
C LYS A 178 25.16 46.05 6.87
N PRO A 179 25.46 45.16 5.90
CA PRO A 179 26.10 45.58 4.68
C PRO A 179 25.19 46.53 3.87
N PRO A 180 25.72 47.64 3.33
CA PRO A 180 24.92 48.54 2.50
C PRO A 180 24.56 47.89 1.16
N HIS A 181 23.49 48.36 0.53
CA HIS A 181 23.20 48.06 -0.87
C HIS A 181 23.72 49.19 -1.77
N VAL A 182 23.81 48.94 -3.08
CA VAL A 182 24.38 49.88 -4.06
C VAL A 182 23.28 50.83 -4.51
N ALA A 183 23.43 52.13 -4.28
CA ALA A 183 22.39 53.12 -4.62
C ALA A 183 22.14 53.22 -6.14
N GLU A 184 23.18 53.01 -6.94
CA GLU A 184 23.10 52.99 -8.41
C GLU A 184 22.40 51.73 -8.94
N SER A 185 22.20 50.70 -8.12
CA SER A 185 21.47 49.49 -8.48
C SER A 185 19.97 49.74 -8.36
N ALA A 186 19.24 49.55 -9.46
CA ALA A 186 17.79 49.76 -9.47
C ALA A 186 17.00 48.60 -8.82
N PHE A 187 17.65 47.47 -8.53
CA PHE A 187 17.08 46.34 -7.81
C PHE A 187 18.12 45.74 -6.86
N SER A 188 17.81 45.69 -5.56
CA SER A 188 18.71 45.19 -4.52
C SER A 188 17.97 44.37 -3.48
N VAL A 189 18.65 43.43 -2.84
CA VAL A 189 18.08 42.51 -1.85
C VAL A 189 19.00 42.46 -0.64
N GLU A 190 18.44 42.69 0.54
CA GLU A 190 19.08 42.37 1.82
C GLU A 190 18.86 40.89 2.12
N ALA A 191 19.91 40.16 2.47
CA ALA A 191 19.82 38.71 2.63
C ALA A 191 20.62 38.17 3.82
N LYS A 192 20.15 37.04 4.36
CA LYS A 192 20.78 36.31 5.47
C LYS A 192 21.18 34.90 5.06
N LEU A 193 22.31 34.42 5.58
CA LEU A 193 22.81 33.08 5.29
C LEU A 193 21.91 32.00 5.91
N VAL A 194 21.40 31.09 5.08
CA VAL A 194 20.65 29.91 5.52
C VAL A 194 21.56 28.69 5.62
N HIS A 195 22.41 28.49 4.61
CA HIS A 195 23.28 27.33 4.55
C HIS A 195 24.55 27.60 3.74
N SER A 196 25.65 26.91 4.06
CA SER A 196 26.83 26.87 3.21
C SER A 196 27.37 25.45 3.02
N HIS A 197 27.67 25.09 1.77
CA HIS A 197 28.21 23.79 1.40
C HIS A 197 29.55 23.92 0.67
N GLU A 198 30.56 23.13 1.05
CA GLU A 198 31.89 23.14 0.42
C GLU A 198 32.09 21.92 -0.50
N TRP A 199 32.55 22.17 -1.72
CA TRP A 199 32.83 21.16 -2.73
C TRP A 199 34.29 20.76 -2.74
N LYS A 200 34.56 19.45 -2.77
CA LYS A 200 35.91 18.90 -2.89
C LYS A 200 36.13 18.26 -4.26
N SER A 201 37.30 18.52 -4.84
CA SER A 201 37.75 17.90 -6.08
C SER A 201 37.82 16.38 -5.92
N LYS A 202 37.20 15.64 -6.84
CA LYS A 202 37.31 14.18 -6.88
C LYS A 202 38.72 13.68 -7.22
N ARG A 203 39.60 14.54 -7.76
CA ARG A 203 40.96 14.15 -8.19
C ARG A 203 41.99 14.20 -7.08
N ASN A 204 41.86 15.15 -6.16
CA ASN A 204 42.88 15.41 -5.13
C ASN A 204 42.29 15.76 -3.75
N GLY A 205 40.96 15.72 -3.59
CA GLY A 205 40.29 15.99 -2.32
C GLY A 205 40.31 17.45 -1.85
N LEU A 206 41.01 18.34 -2.57
CA LEU A 206 41.11 19.75 -2.22
C LEU A 206 39.77 20.46 -2.39
N ALA A 207 39.46 21.40 -1.49
CA ALA A 207 38.29 22.24 -1.61
C ALA A 207 38.39 23.15 -2.85
N THR A 208 37.37 23.13 -3.69
CA THR A 208 37.34 23.81 -5.00
C THR A 208 36.29 24.89 -5.12
N GLY A 209 35.29 24.88 -4.24
CA GLY A 209 34.28 25.92 -4.21
C GLY A 209 33.38 25.82 -2.99
N VAL A 210 32.63 26.88 -2.74
CA VAL A 210 31.61 26.95 -1.70
C VAL A 210 30.32 27.48 -2.32
N MET A 211 29.18 26.89 -1.96
CA MET A 211 27.86 27.41 -2.25
C MET A 211 27.25 27.98 -0.97
N CYS A 212 26.80 29.22 -1.00
CA CYS A 212 25.97 29.81 0.03
C CYS A 212 24.52 29.89 -0.47
N ILE A 213 23.60 29.44 0.36
CA ILE A 213 22.15 29.61 0.19
C ILE A 213 21.74 30.71 1.17
N VAL A 214 21.12 31.77 0.65
CA VAL A 214 20.76 32.94 1.44
C VAL A 214 19.28 33.25 1.23
N GLU A 215 18.61 33.72 2.28
CA GLU A 215 17.22 34.15 2.26
C GLU A 215 17.16 35.68 2.13
N GLY A 216 16.44 36.18 1.12
CA GLY A 216 16.16 37.60 0.97
C GLY A 216 15.13 38.04 2.00
N VAL A 217 15.52 38.94 2.88
CA VAL A 217 14.69 39.46 3.97
C VAL A 217 14.07 40.82 3.64
N LYS A 218 14.64 41.56 2.68
CA LYS A 218 14.08 42.83 2.18
C LYS A 218 14.51 43.09 0.74
N ILE A 219 13.61 43.66 -0.06
CA ILE A 219 13.84 43.99 -1.47
C ILE A 219 13.68 45.50 -1.66
N HIS A 220 14.60 46.09 -2.42
CA HIS A 220 14.61 47.49 -2.82
C HIS A 220 14.49 47.56 -4.33
N VAL A 221 13.52 48.29 -4.84
CA VAL A 221 13.32 48.49 -6.28
C VAL A 221 13.09 49.96 -6.55
N ARG A 222 13.73 50.50 -7.58
CA ARG A 222 13.52 51.88 -8.03
C ARG A 222 12.09 52.02 -8.55
N GLU A 223 11.36 53.00 -8.07
CA GLU A 223 9.89 53.10 -8.26
C GLU A 223 9.45 53.14 -9.73
N ASP A 224 10.22 53.79 -10.60
CA ASP A 224 9.91 53.93 -12.02
C ASP A 224 10.03 52.61 -12.79
N LEU A 225 10.66 51.58 -12.21
CA LEU A 225 10.77 50.26 -12.79
C LEU A 225 9.56 49.37 -12.50
N LEU A 226 8.79 49.65 -11.44
CA LEU A 226 7.67 48.79 -11.07
C LEU A 226 6.44 49.10 -11.91
N ASN A 227 5.71 48.05 -12.28
CA ASN A 227 4.35 48.21 -12.77
C ASN A 227 3.39 48.65 -11.65
N GLU A 228 2.15 48.99 -12.00
CA GLU A 228 1.13 49.47 -11.06
C GLU A 228 0.90 48.49 -9.89
N ASP A 229 0.98 47.19 -10.14
CA ASP A 229 0.80 46.12 -9.13
C ASP A 229 2.06 45.83 -8.29
N GLN A 230 3.18 46.54 -8.55
CA GLN A 230 4.47 46.38 -7.86
C GLN A 230 5.04 44.93 -7.87
N ASN A 231 4.74 44.16 -8.91
CA ASN A 231 5.12 42.76 -9.03
C ASN A 231 5.95 42.43 -10.28
N ILE A 232 6.13 43.39 -11.19
CA ILE A 232 6.91 43.25 -12.42
C ILE A 232 7.88 44.42 -12.55
N VAL A 233 9.13 44.11 -12.92
CA VAL A 233 10.21 45.08 -13.18
C VAL A 233 10.35 45.32 -14.69
N ASP A 234 10.30 46.58 -15.09
CA ASP A 234 10.53 47.03 -16.47
C ASP A 234 12.01 46.80 -16.85
N THR A 235 12.21 45.80 -17.72
CA THR A 235 13.56 45.42 -18.20
C THR A 235 14.23 46.53 -18.99
N GLY A 236 13.46 47.33 -19.74
CA GLY A 236 13.99 48.44 -20.54
C GLY A 236 14.54 49.57 -19.69
N LYS A 237 13.94 49.79 -18.51
CA LYS A 237 14.43 50.77 -17.51
C LYS A 237 15.51 50.20 -16.61
N LEU A 238 15.47 48.90 -16.31
CA LEU A 238 16.51 48.20 -15.55
C LEU A 238 17.83 48.12 -16.33
N GLN A 239 17.79 48.03 -17.67
CA GLN A 239 18.96 47.90 -18.53
C GLN A 239 19.99 46.86 -18.03
N PRO A 240 19.56 45.62 -17.72
CA PRO A 240 20.44 44.64 -17.09
C PRO A 240 21.56 44.19 -18.02
N VAL A 241 22.74 43.95 -17.45
CA VAL A 241 23.90 43.42 -18.18
C VAL A 241 24.07 41.93 -17.91
N ALA A 242 24.24 41.15 -18.99
CA ALA A 242 24.50 39.72 -18.92
C ALA A 242 26.01 39.39 -19.03
N ARG A 243 26.45 38.31 -18.38
CA ARG A 243 27.81 37.77 -18.56
C ARG A 243 27.84 36.75 -19.71
N LEU A 244 28.74 36.91 -20.68
CA LEU A 244 28.87 36.07 -21.89
C LEU A 244 30.12 35.16 -21.90
N GLY A 245 30.87 35.12 -20.80
CA GLY A 245 32.08 34.31 -20.64
C GLY A 245 33.37 35.11 -20.82
N GLY A 246 34.42 34.73 -20.09
CA GLY A 246 35.69 35.49 -20.07
C GLY A 246 35.47 36.94 -19.64
N ILE A 247 35.97 37.88 -20.45
CA ILE A 247 35.82 39.33 -20.26
C ILE A 247 34.61 39.92 -21.01
N SER A 248 33.75 39.08 -21.59
CA SER A 248 32.63 39.53 -22.44
C SER A 248 31.36 39.78 -21.63
N TYR A 249 30.70 40.89 -21.95
CA TYR A 249 29.40 41.30 -21.42
C TYR A 249 28.40 41.46 -22.58
N GLY A 250 27.11 41.21 -22.31
CA GLY A 250 26.01 41.34 -23.25
C GLY A 250 24.99 42.34 -22.75
N ARG A 251 24.46 43.15 -23.65
CA ARG A 251 23.35 44.07 -23.38
C ARG A 251 22.02 43.37 -23.67
N VAL A 252 21.08 43.44 -22.75
CA VAL A 252 19.73 42.92 -22.94
C VAL A 252 18.88 44.00 -23.60
N THR A 253 18.84 43.99 -24.93
CA THR A 253 18.21 45.04 -25.76
C THR A 253 16.94 44.59 -26.48
N GLU A 254 16.69 43.28 -26.57
CA GLU A 254 15.50 42.74 -27.25
C GLU A 254 14.95 41.51 -26.52
N GLY A 255 13.64 41.35 -26.57
CA GLY A 255 12.90 40.19 -26.05
C GLY A 255 11.84 39.70 -27.03
N PHE A 256 11.20 38.59 -26.71
CA PHE A 256 9.99 38.09 -27.37
C PHE A 256 9.12 37.40 -26.32
N GLU A 257 7.81 37.37 -26.54
CA GLU A 257 6.86 36.80 -25.59
C GLU A 257 6.26 35.51 -26.15
N LEU A 258 6.16 34.50 -25.28
CA LEU A 258 5.49 33.24 -25.57
C LEU A 258 4.56 32.94 -24.39
N PRO A 259 3.23 32.92 -24.59
CA PRO A 259 2.31 32.56 -23.53
C PRO A 259 2.52 31.10 -23.12
N GLN A 260 2.30 30.80 -21.84
CA GLN A 260 2.30 29.43 -21.36
C GLN A 260 1.17 28.65 -22.06
N PRO A 261 1.46 27.52 -22.73
CA PRO A 261 0.43 26.72 -23.36
C PRO A 261 -0.46 26.06 -22.29
N LEU A 262 -1.77 26.24 -22.41
CA LEU A 262 -2.78 25.53 -21.62
C LEU A 262 -3.33 24.37 -22.43
N ILE A 263 -3.52 23.20 -21.80
CA ILE A 263 -4.14 22.05 -22.47
C ILE A 263 -5.64 22.33 -22.58
N GLY A 264 -6.11 22.64 -23.80
CA GLY A 264 -7.53 22.69 -24.13
C GLY A 264 -8.12 21.30 -24.37
N THR A 265 -9.45 21.20 -24.27
CA THR A 265 -10.24 19.95 -24.40
C THR A 265 -10.31 19.36 -25.81
N GLU A 266 -9.73 20.00 -26.82
CA GLU A 266 -9.65 19.49 -28.19
C GLU A 266 -8.18 19.39 -28.61
N VAL A 267 -7.64 18.17 -28.58
CA VAL A 267 -6.33 17.84 -29.14
C VAL A 267 -6.57 17.12 -30.47
N ASP A 268 -5.85 17.52 -31.52
CA ASP A 268 -5.85 16.85 -32.83
C ASP A 268 -5.69 15.33 -32.67
N PRO A 269 -6.63 14.50 -33.17
CA PRO A 269 -6.64 13.05 -32.97
C PRO A 269 -5.45 12.32 -33.61
N HIS A 270 -4.65 12.98 -34.46
CA HIS A 270 -3.42 12.44 -35.03
C HIS A 270 -2.16 12.81 -34.23
N ILE A 271 -2.26 13.75 -33.29
CA ILE A 271 -1.20 14.02 -32.31
C ILE A 271 -1.42 13.04 -31.16
N LYS A 272 -0.66 11.94 -31.14
CA LYS A 272 -0.57 11.07 -29.96
C LYS A 272 -0.27 11.98 -28.75
N ALA A 273 -1.22 12.07 -27.82
CA ALA A 273 -0.98 12.71 -26.54
C ALA A 273 0.27 12.06 -25.93
N ALA A 274 1.36 12.82 -25.85
CA ALA A 274 2.52 12.39 -25.10
C ALA A 274 2.07 12.18 -23.64
N PRO A 275 2.40 11.04 -22.99
CA PRO A 275 2.09 10.86 -21.59
C PRO A 275 2.69 12.05 -20.83
N GLN A 276 1.91 12.63 -19.92
CA GLN A 276 2.20 13.86 -19.22
C GLN A 276 3.34 13.67 -18.19
N ALA A 277 4.52 13.32 -18.70
CA ALA A 277 5.73 13.05 -17.97
C ALA A 277 6.86 13.92 -18.54
N TYR A 278 7.50 14.65 -17.62
CA TYR A 278 8.78 15.36 -17.75
C TYR A 278 8.78 16.84 -18.19
N VAL A 279 8.71 17.72 -17.19
CA VAL A 279 9.75 18.76 -17.02
C VAL A 279 10.54 18.41 -15.76
N LYS A 280 11.61 17.61 -15.92
CA LYS A 280 12.83 17.61 -15.08
C LYS A 280 13.77 16.50 -15.56
N LEU A 281 14.58 16.82 -16.57
CA LEU A 281 15.81 16.11 -16.84
C LEU A 281 16.95 17.12 -16.81
N PHE A 282 17.68 17.20 -15.69
CA PHE A 282 19.09 17.57 -15.70
C PHE A 282 19.84 16.99 -14.49
N LEU A 283 20.99 16.38 -14.81
CA LEU A 283 22.12 15.94 -13.98
C LEU A 283 22.03 14.61 -13.20
N VAL A 284 22.47 13.55 -13.90
CA VAL A 284 23.05 12.33 -13.33
C VAL A 284 24.48 12.63 -12.86
N ILE A 285 24.71 12.68 -11.54
CA ILE A 285 25.97 12.30 -10.87
C ILE A 285 25.59 11.62 -9.54
N ASN A 286 26.04 10.36 -9.37
CA ASN A 286 25.91 9.50 -8.19
C ASN A 286 25.43 10.16 -6.88
N CYS A 287 24.15 9.94 -6.55
CA CYS A 287 23.52 10.35 -5.29
C CYS A 287 22.53 9.27 -4.80
N SER A 288 22.97 8.02 -4.74
CA SER A 288 22.17 6.85 -4.30
C SER A 288 21.63 6.96 -2.86
N THR A 289 22.05 7.96 -2.10
CA THR A 289 21.69 8.15 -0.68
C THR A 289 20.83 9.40 -0.43
N PHE A 290 20.63 10.27 -1.42
CA PHE A 290 19.93 11.56 -1.21
C PHE A 290 18.56 11.66 -1.89
N VAL A 291 18.18 10.69 -2.73
CA VAL A 291 16.93 10.71 -3.51
C VAL A 291 15.68 10.31 -2.69
N MET A 292 15.82 9.78 -1.47
CA MET A 292 14.66 9.41 -0.64
C MET A 292 13.89 10.59 -0.03
N ASN A 293 14.42 11.82 -0.07
CA ASN A 293 13.79 12.99 0.56
C ASN A 293 12.83 13.80 -0.34
N SER A 294 12.47 13.33 -1.55
CA SER A 294 11.55 14.08 -2.44
C SER A 294 10.24 13.38 -2.79
N LEU A 295 9.90 12.29 -2.10
CA LEU A 295 8.68 11.51 -2.39
C LEU A 295 7.39 12.13 -1.83
N LEU A 296 7.55 13.21 -1.08
CA LEU A 296 6.52 13.92 -0.38
C LEU A 296 7.00 15.38 -0.33
N PRO A 297 6.15 16.41 -0.50
CA PRO A 297 6.53 17.80 -0.26
C PRO A 297 7.01 18.05 1.20
N ILE A 298 7.00 17.02 2.05
CA ILE A 298 7.28 16.97 3.48
C ILE A 298 8.07 15.67 3.75
N ALA A 299 9.09 15.64 4.61
CA ALA A 299 9.89 14.43 4.83
C ALA A 299 9.05 13.18 5.24
N PRO A 300 9.37 11.94 4.79
CA PRO A 300 8.60 10.73 5.10
C PRO A 300 8.34 10.48 6.59
N LYS A 301 9.32 10.80 7.43
CA LYS A 301 9.17 10.72 8.90
C LYS A 301 8.06 11.64 9.39
N THR A 302 8.01 12.88 8.89
CA THR A 302 6.96 13.85 9.22
C THR A 302 5.59 13.35 8.78
N VAL A 303 5.48 12.76 7.59
CA VAL A 303 4.22 12.15 7.13
C VAL A 303 3.78 11.01 8.05
N MET A 304 4.69 10.12 8.45
CA MET A 304 4.37 9.07 9.43
C MET A 304 3.95 9.61 10.79
N ASP A 305 4.59 10.68 11.26
CA ASP A 305 4.23 11.30 12.53
C ASP A 305 2.87 12.02 12.46
N GLN A 306 2.52 12.62 11.31
CA GLN A 306 1.19 13.15 11.03
C GLN A 306 0.12 12.06 10.96
N VAL A 307 0.40 10.93 10.31
CA VAL A 307 -0.49 9.75 10.30
C VAL A 307 -0.74 9.28 11.72
N LYS A 308 0.31 9.12 12.55
CA LYS A 308 0.16 8.72 13.96
C LYS A 308 -0.66 9.71 14.79
N GLY A 309 -0.59 11.01 14.46
CA GLY A 309 -1.36 12.04 15.14
C GLY A 309 -2.82 12.16 14.70
N SER A 310 -3.18 11.68 13.51
CA SER A 310 -4.49 11.94 12.88
C SER A 310 -5.34 10.69 12.61
N VAL A 311 -4.73 9.53 12.37
CA VAL A 311 -5.44 8.31 11.94
C VAL A 311 -5.72 7.34 13.08
N PRO A 312 -4.78 7.04 14.02
CA PRO A 312 -5.13 6.33 15.24
C PRO A 312 -6.21 7.10 16.00
N MET A 313 -7.45 6.60 15.92
CA MET A 313 -8.59 7.24 16.53
C MET A 313 -8.70 6.81 17.99
N ASP A 314 -9.14 7.73 18.85
CA ASP A 314 -9.61 7.36 20.18
C ASP A 314 -10.73 6.31 20.02
N SER A 315 -10.55 5.15 20.67
CA SER A 315 -11.53 4.08 20.71
C SER A 315 -12.93 4.58 21.10
N ASN A 316 -13.06 5.62 21.92
CA ASN A 316 -14.35 6.21 22.27
C ASN A 316 -15.02 6.99 21.12
N ARG A 317 -14.25 7.49 20.17
CA ARG A 317 -14.77 8.18 18.97
C ARG A 317 -15.11 7.21 17.85
N PHE A 318 -14.38 6.10 17.75
CA PHE A 318 -14.49 5.14 16.66
C PHE A 318 -15.54 4.02 16.89
N LYS A 319 -15.92 3.75 18.16
CA LYS A 319 -16.72 2.57 18.56
C LYS A 319 -18.19 2.56 18.16
N ASP A 320 -18.71 3.68 17.67
CA ASP A 320 -20.12 3.85 17.35
C ASP A 320 -20.32 4.41 15.93
N ALA A 321 -21.46 4.07 15.32
CA ALA A 321 -21.94 4.67 14.09
C ALA A 321 -23.25 5.41 14.35
N VAL A 322 -23.54 6.41 13.52
CA VAL A 322 -24.72 7.26 13.65
C VAL A 322 -25.50 7.30 12.34
N ALA A 323 -26.82 7.34 12.45
CA ALA A 323 -27.70 7.59 11.32
C ALA A 323 -27.56 9.07 10.91
N LEU A 324 -27.40 9.33 9.62
CA LEU A 324 -27.39 10.69 9.08
C LEU A 324 -28.82 11.25 9.06
N GLU A 325 -28.96 12.50 9.50
CA GLU A 325 -30.24 13.19 9.48
C GLU A 325 -30.77 13.31 8.04
N ASN A 326 -32.10 13.18 7.89
CA ASN A 326 -32.80 13.32 6.60
C ASN A 326 -32.33 12.38 5.48
N SER A 327 -31.68 11.26 5.81
CA SER A 327 -31.17 10.27 4.84
C SER A 327 -32.06 9.04 4.63
N LYS A 328 -33.19 8.95 5.35
CA LYS A 328 -34.11 7.81 5.26
C LYS A 328 -34.99 7.92 4.02
N GLU A 329 -35.10 6.84 3.28
CA GLU A 329 -35.93 6.72 2.06
C GLU A 329 -36.93 5.56 2.21
N PRO A 330 -38.10 5.58 1.52
CA PRO A 330 -39.03 4.46 1.54
C PRO A 330 -38.37 3.14 1.12
N GLY A 331 -38.51 2.10 1.95
CA GLY A 331 -37.89 0.79 1.71
C GLY A 331 -36.41 0.68 2.09
N TYR A 332 -35.84 1.73 2.71
CA TYR A 332 -34.46 1.76 3.18
C TYR A 332 -34.36 2.35 4.60
N SER A 333 -33.34 1.93 5.35
CA SER A 333 -32.95 2.64 6.57
C SER A 333 -32.31 3.99 6.24
N SER A 334 -32.10 4.83 7.25
CA SER A 334 -31.13 5.93 7.15
C SER A 334 -29.75 5.41 6.72
N ILE A 335 -28.95 6.30 6.15
CA ILE A 335 -27.53 6.06 5.91
C ILE A 335 -26.79 6.15 7.24
N TYR A 336 -25.90 5.21 7.52
CA TYR A 336 -25.06 5.18 8.70
C TYR A 336 -23.60 5.45 8.34
N ARG A 337 -22.95 6.32 9.12
CA ARG A 337 -21.50 6.57 9.08
C ARG A 337 -20.88 6.35 10.44
N ASN A 338 -19.59 6.04 10.47
CA ASN A 338 -18.84 6.06 11.71
C ASN A 338 -18.91 7.47 12.33
N LYS A 339 -19.08 7.55 13.66
CA LYS A 339 -19.17 8.83 14.36
C LYS A 339 -17.93 9.71 14.17
N ALA A 340 -16.77 9.12 13.94
CA ALA A 340 -15.52 9.84 13.67
C ALA A 340 -15.43 10.41 12.22
N ALA A 341 -16.37 10.09 11.34
CA ALA A 341 -16.39 10.46 9.92
C ALA A 341 -17.78 10.95 9.47
N ILE A 342 -18.53 11.62 10.35
CA ILE A 342 -19.89 12.08 10.06
C ILE A 342 -19.92 13.12 8.92
N ASP A 343 -18.97 14.05 8.94
CA ASP A 343 -18.85 15.14 7.97
C ASP A 343 -18.29 14.69 6.60
N GLY A 344 -17.77 13.46 6.52
CA GLY A 344 -17.22 12.89 5.30
C GLY A 344 -16.33 11.68 5.55
N LEU A 345 -16.28 10.78 4.57
CA LEU A 345 -15.45 9.57 4.64
C LEU A 345 -13.95 9.92 4.58
N ILE A 346 -13.14 9.26 5.40
CA ILE A 346 -11.69 9.43 5.49
C ILE A 346 -11.02 8.30 4.71
N ASN A 347 -10.55 8.60 3.51
CA ASN A 347 -10.27 7.57 2.49
C ASN A 347 -8.79 7.26 2.30
N VAL A 348 -7.91 8.10 2.86
CA VAL A 348 -6.46 7.95 2.85
C VAL A 348 -5.92 8.28 4.23
N PRO A 349 -4.80 7.66 4.67
CA PRO A 349 -4.22 7.96 5.97
C PRO A 349 -3.48 9.31 5.97
N HIS A 350 -3.07 9.78 4.80
CA HIS A 350 -2.46 11.08 4.58
C HIS A 350 -2.65 11.48 3.11
N PRO A 351 -2.82 12.78 2.74
CA PRO A 351 -3.00 13.22 1.36
C PRO A 351 -1.91 12.81 0.37
N ALA A 352 -0.76 12.41 0.89
CA ALA A 352 0.39 12.01 0.09
C ALA A 352 0.68 10.49 0.16
N LEU A 353 -0.21 9.71 0.78
CA LEU A 353 -0.21 8.26 0.83
C LEU A 353 -1.50 7.75 0.18
N THR A 354 -1.60 7.92 -1.13
CA THR A 354 -2.81 7.65 -1.93
C THR A 354 -2.77 6.32 -2.70
N THR A 355 -1.60 5.68 -2.73
CA THR A 355 -1.37 4.37 -3.37
C THR A 355 -0.58 3.42 -2.46
N LEU A 356 -0.66 2.11 -2.72
CA LEU A 356 0.14 1.13 -1.99
C LEU A 356 1.65 1.32 -2.19
N TYR A 357 2.05 1.88 -3.34
CA TYR A 357 3.44 2.27 -3.61
C TYR A 357 3.92 3.32 -2.61
N GLU A 358 3.16 4.41 -2.46
CA GLU A 358 3.50 5.50 -1.55
C GLU A 358 3.51 5.04 -0.10
N THR A 359 2.54 4.22 0.32
CA THR A 359 2.52 3.67 1.69
C THR A 359 3.76 2.84 1.98
N PHE A 360 4.14 1.93 1.08
CA PHE A 360 5.32 1.08 1.30
C PHE A 360 6.63 1.87 1.24
N GLU A 361 6.81 2.76 0.24
CA GLU A 361 8.04 3.56 0.11
C GLU A 361 8.23 4.52 1.28
N CYS A 362 7.15 5.13 1.78
CA CYS A 362 7.20 5.95 2.98
C CYS A 362 7.69 5.11 4.18
N SER A 363 7.10 3.94 4.42
CA SER A 363 7.53 3.04 5.50
C SER A 363 8.95 2.54 5.34
N ALA A 364 9.32 2.09 4.14
CA ALA A 364 10.66 1.56 3.86
C ALA A 364 11.75 2.63 4.04
N SER A 365 11.45 3.90 3.76
CA SER A 365 12.37 5.01 4.02
C SER A 365 12.56 5.32 5.51
N VAL A 366 11.50 5.19 6.31
CA VAL A 366 11.52 5.47 7.76
C VAL A 366 12.10 4.29 8.55
N PHE A 367 11.85 3.06 8.10
CA PHE A 367 12.19 1.82 8.81
C PHE A 367 13.24 0.98 8.08
N ALA A 368 14.09 1.59 7.25
CA ALA A 368 15.03 0.92 6.34
C ALA A 368 15.80 -0.25 7.00
N ASP A 369 16.39 -0.03 8.17
CA ASP A 369 17.22 -1.01 8.89
C ASP A 369 16.41 -1.97 9.79
N ARG A 370 15.09 -1.78 9.86
CA ARG A 370 14.21 -2.61 10.68
C ARG A 370 13.90 -3.92 9.97
N LYS A 371 13.71 -4.98 10.74
CA LYS A 371 13.22 -6.28 10.26
C LYS A 371 11.86 -6.12 9.58
N ALA A 372 11.71 -6.69 8.40
CA ALA A 372 10.48 -6.64 7.60
C ALA A 372 9.86 -8.03 7.46
N ILE A 373 10.57 -8.98 6.83
CA ILE A 373 10.05 -10.34 6.56
C ILE A 373 10.96 -11.38 7.20
N GLY A 374 10.37 -12.30 7.96
CA GLY A 374 11.09 -13.35 8.67
C GLY A 374 10.68 -14.75 8.21
N VAL A 375 11.65 -15.65 8.05
CA VAL A 375 11.43 -17.07 7.72
C VAL A 375 12.18 -17.99 8.69
N ARG A 376 11.68 -19.21 8.88
CA ARG A 376 12.40 -20.26 9.63
C ARG A 376 12.89 -21.34 8.66
N HIS A 377 14.13 -21.76 8.83
CA HIS A 377 14.71 -22.83 8.03
C HIS A 377 14.67 -24.17 8.78
N LYS A 378 14.33 -25.23 8.04
CA LYS A 378 14.37 -26.59 8.53
C LYS A 378 15.81 -27.06 8.66
N ARG A 379 16.18 -27.57 9.83
CA ARG A 379 17.49 -28.16 10.13
C ARG A 379 17.53 -29.63 9.69
N SER A 380 18.73 -30.19 9.64
CA SER A 380 18.98 -31.59 9.29
C SER A 380 18.28 -32.58 10.24
N ASP A 381 18.05 -32.21 11.49
CA ASP A 381 17.33 -33.01 12.49
C ASP A 381 15.79 -32.94 12.36
N GLY A 382 15.28 -32.19 11.39
CA GLY A 382 13.84 -32.01 11.14
C GLY A 382 13.18 -30.89 11.96
N SER A 383 13.89 -30.31 12.94
CA SER A 383 13.44 -29.12 13.68
C SER A 383 13.58 -27.85 12.84
N TYR A 384 12.94 -26.76 13.26
CA TYR A 384 13.08 -25.46 12.61
C TYR A 384 13.87 -24.50 13.49
N GLY A 385 14.83 -23.80 12.88
CA GLY A 385 15.64 -22.78 13.53
C GLY A 385 14.86 -21.53 13.95
N PRO A 386 15.54 -20.53 14.53
CA PRO A 386 14.95 -19.22 14.79
C PRO A 386 14.56 -18.52 13.48
N TYR A 387 13.77 -17.45 13.58
CA TYR A 387 13.46 -16.59 12.44
C TYR A 387 14.71 -15.84 11.98
N GLU A 388 15.02 -15.98 10.69
CA GLU A 388 15.98 -15.16 9.95
C GLU A 388 15.22 -14.06 9.22
N TRP A 389 15.75 -12.84 9.27
CA TRP A 389 15.01 -11.62 8.89
C TRP A 389 15.69 -10.88 7.75
N GLU A 390 14.88 -10.46 6.79
CA GLU A 390 15.22 -9.44 5.80
C GLU A 390 14.72 -8.08 6.30
N THR A 391 15.51 -7.03 6.13
CA THR A 391 15.18 -5.65 6.48
C THR A 391 14.27 -5.00 5.44
N TYR A 392 13.64 -3.87 5.77
CA TYR A 392 12.84 -3.10 4.81
C TYR A 392 13.67 -2.65 3.60
N ALA A 393 14.94 -2.27 3.82
CA ALA A 393 15.86 -1.91 2.74
C ALA A 393 16.13 -3.10 1.80
N GLU A 394 16.39 -4.29 2.34
CA GLU A 394 16.59 -5.51 1.55
C GLU A 394 15.33 -5.89 0.78
N VAL A 395 14.16 -5.90 1.43
CA VAL A 395 12.88 -6.18 0.76
C VAL A 395 12.60 -5.15 -0.34
N SER A 396 12.89 -3.88 -0.11
CA SER A 396 12.74 -2.79 -1.09
C SER A 396 13.68 -2.96 -2.29
N ALA A 397 14.91 -3.45 -2.08
CA ALA A 397 15.82 -3.80 -3.18
C ALA A 397 15.35 -5.04 -3.95
N ARG A 398 14.93 -6.09 -3.25
CA ARG A 398 14.44 -7.34 -3.84
C ARG A 398 13.20 -7.13 -4.72
N LYS A 399 12.20 -6.37 -4.27
CA LYS A 399 11.01 -6.07 -5.10
C LYS A 399 11.37 -5.33 -6.38
N ARG A 400 12.36 -4.42 -6.35
CA ARG A 400 12.82 -3.67 -7.53
C ARG A 400 13.54 -4.58 -8.51
N ASN A 401 14.44 -5.41 -8.00
CA ASN A 401 15.17 -6.40 -8.78
C ASN A 401 14.20 -7.39 -9.42
N PHE A 402 13.30 -7.98 -8.65
CA PHE A 402 12.33 -8.94 -9.17
C PHE A 402 11.43 -8.31 -10.25
N GLY A 403 10.86 -7.12 -10.01
CA GLY A 403 9.98 -6.48 -10.99
C GLY A 403 10.68 -6.02 -12.27
N ALA A 404 11.90 -5.48 -12.17
CA ALA A 404 12.70 -5.12 -13.35
C ALA A 404 13.08 -6.38 -14.17
N GLY A 405 13.51 -7.44 -13.49
CA GLY A 405 13.86 -8.71 -14.12
C GLY A 405 12.65 -9.41 -14.75
N LEU A 406 11.48 -9.36 -14.11
CA LEU A 406 10.23 -9.91 -14.63
C LEU A 406 9.86 -9.23 -15.95
N LEU A 407 9.85 -7.90 -15.97
CA LEU A 407 9.54 -7.14 -17.18
C LEU A 407 10.55 -7.45 -18.28
N TYR A 408 11.86 -7.47 -17.97
CA TYR A 408 12.89 -7.80 -18.93
C TYR A 408 12.74 -9.22 -19.50
N SER A 409 12.52 -10.21 -18.64
CA SER A 409 12.34 -11.61 -19.03
C SER A 409 11.13 -11.76 -19.97
N LEU A 410 9.99 -11.17 -19.63
CA LEU A 410 8.79 -11.26 -20.47
C LEU A 410 8.94 -10.51 -21.81
N GLN A 411 9.54 -9.32 -21.81
CA GLN A 411 9.80 -8.55 -23.03
C GLN A 411 10.73 -9.28 -24.01
N ASN A 412 11.61 -10.15 -23.51
CA ASN A 412 12.56 -10.93 -24.31
C ASN A 412 12.18 -12.41 -24.44
N ASN A 413 10.98 -12.81 -23.97
CA ASN A 413 10.55 -14.20 -24.01
C ASN A 413 10.26 -14.64 -25.46
N SER A 414 10.89 -15.75 -25.88
CA SER A 414 10.82 -16.26 -27.26
C SER A 414 9.48 -16.90 -27.64
N PHE A 415 8.61 -17.19 -26.67
CA PHE A 415 7.30 -17.78 -26.89
C PHE A 415 6.17 -16.73 -27.00
N LYS A 416 6.49 -15.42 -26.89
CA LYS A 416 5.53 -14.37 -27.19
C LYS A 416 4.95 -14.53 -28.60
N THR A 417 3.67 -14.22 -28.72
CA THR A 417 2.91 -14.25 -29.98
C THR A 417 2.33 -12.87 -30.29
N SER A 418 1.60 -12.74 -31.39
CA SER A 418 0.84 -11.52 -31.71
C SER A 418 -0.46 -11.36 -30.91
N SER A 419 -0.71 -12.19 -29.89
CA SER A 419 -1.94 -12.08 -29.09
C SER A 419 -2.03 -10.72 -28.37
N PRO A 420 -3.26 -10.19 -28.15
CA PRO A 420 -3.43 -8.94 -27.41
C PRO A 420 -2.78 -8.95 -26.03
N SER A 421 -2.86 -10.07 -25.29
CA SER A 421 -2.21 -10.21 -23.97
C SER A 421 -0.69 -10.04 -24.05
N HIS A 422 -0.02 -10.67 -25.03
CA HIS A 422 1.42 -10.54 -25.21
C HIS A 422 1.85 -9.15 -25.66
N GLN A 423 1.09 -8.48 -26.53
CA GLN A 423 1.39 -7.10 -26.95
C GLN A 423 1.37 -6.11 -25.77
N LYS A 424 0.56 -6.36 -24.73
CA LYS A 424 0.53 -5.53 -23.51
C LYS A 424 1.81 -5.58 -22.70
N ILE A 425 2.62 -6.65 -22.84
CA ILE A 425 3.92 -6.78 -22.16
C ILE A 425 4.88 -5.70 -22.66
N ASP A 426 4.96 -5.52 -23.98
CA ASP A 426 5.88 -4.55 -24.59
C ASP A 426 5.39 -3.11 -24.40
N ARG A 427 4.07 -2.93 -24.30
CA ARG A 427 3.41 -1.64 -24.05
C ARG A 427 3.13 -1.36 -22.57
N HIS A 428 3.72 -2.11 -21.65
CA HIS A 428 3.38 -2.02 -20.23
C HIS A 428 3.52 -0.61 -19.64
N GLU A 429 4.61 0.10 -19.94
CA GLU A 429 4.80 1.49 -19.48
C GLU A 429 3.79 2.46 -20.08
N GLU A 430 3.46 2.31 -21.36
CA GLU A 430 2.46 3.13 -22.06
C GLU A 430 1.08 2.95 -21.40
N LEU A 431 0.69 1.70 -21.17
CA LEU A 431 -0.60 1.35 -20.56
C LEU A 431 -0.66 1.82 -19.10
N ALA A 432 0.40 1.60 -18.32
CA ALA A 432 0.46 2.08 -16.94
C ALA A 432 0.36 3.61 -16.87
N ALA A 433 1.03 4.34 -17.77
CA ALA A 433 0.93 5.81 -17.86
C ALA A 433 -0.47 6.30 -18.27
N ALA A 434 -1.18 5.53 -19.11
CA ALA A 434 -2.58 5.78 -19.48
C ALA A 434 -3.59 5.29 -18.42
N ASN A 435 -3.11 4.71 -17.31
CA ASN A 435 -3.94 4.05 -16.30
C ASN A 435 -4.82 2.92 -16.86
N GLU A 436 -4.34 2.23 -17.89
CA GLU A 436 -4.96 1.07 -18.50
C GLU A 436 -4.36 -0.23 -17.97
N MET A 437 -5.19 -1.28 -17.86
CA MET A 437 -4.73 -2.59 -17.38
C MET A 437 -3.85 -3.28 -18.45
N SER A 438 -2.59 -3.49 -18.09
CA SER A 438 -1.59 -4.23 -18.87
C SER A 438 -1.81 -5.75 -18.78
N PHE A 439 -0.73 -6.54 -18.83
CA PHE A 439 -0.77 -7.98 -18.60
C PHE A 439 -0.98 -8.30 -17.11
N ILE A 440 -1.42 -9.53 -16.82
CA ILE A 440 -1.72 -9.98 -15.46
C ILE A 440 -0.66 -10.97 -14.98
N LEU A 441 -0.04 -10.69 -13.84
CA LEU A 441 0.81 -11.66 -13.13
C LEU A 441 -0.05 -12.56 -12.25
N THR A 442 0.00 -13.88 -12.46
CA THR A 442 -0.68 -14.84 -11.57
C THR A 442 0.30 -15.41 -10.53
N GLN A 443 -0.14 -15.52 -9.28
CA GLN A 443 0.62 -16.19 -8.22
C GLN A 443 -0.06 -17.50 -7.78
N PHE A 444 0.70 -18.59 -7.64
CA PHE A 444 0.19 -19.88 -7.19
C PHE A 444 1.15 -20.58 -6.20
N SER A 445 0.97 -20.31 -4.91
CA SER A 445 1.78 -20.89 -3.85
C SER A 445 1.06 -20.77 -2.50
N HIS A 446 1.45 -21.59 -1.53
CA HIS A 446 1.22 -21.29 -0.12
C HIS A 446 1.99 -20.03 0.32
N ASN A 447 1.71 -19.55 1.53
CA ASN A 447 2.37 -18.37 2.11
C ASN A 447 3.89 -18.54 2.20
N ARG A 448 4.63 -17.58 1.65
CA ARG A 448 6.10 -17.52 1.66
C ARG A 448 6.60 -16.12 1.31
N LYS A 449 7.87 -15.84 1.58
CA LYS A 449 8.44 -14.49 1.38
C LYS A 449 8.45 -14.07 -0.10
N GLU A 450 8.73 -15.00 -1.01
CA GLU A 450 8.79 -14.73 -2.46
C GLU A 450 7.44 -14.25 -3.00
N TRP A 451 6.34 -14.76 -2.44
CA TRP A 451 4.98 -14.32 -2.77
C TRP A 451 4.78 -12.84 -2.40
N LEU A 452 5.17 -12.45 -1.19
CA LEU A 452 5.07 -11.04 -0.76
C LEU A 452 5.96 -10.12 -1.59
N ILE A 453 7.16 -10.58 -1.97
CA ILE A 453 8.08 -9.80 -2.80
C ILE A 453 7.50 -9.62 -4.22
N ALA A 454 6.90 -10.65 -4.80
CA ALA A 454 6.22 -10.54 -6.10
C ALA A 454 4.99 -9.61 -6.03
N ASP A 455 4.22 -9.64 -4.94
CA ASP A 455 3.11 -8.72 -4.71
C ASP A 455 3.59 -7.25 -4.59
N LEU A 456 4.65 -7.02 -3.82
CA LEU A 456 5.29 -5.70 -3.69
C LEU A 456 5.91 -5.22 -5.00
N ALA A 457 6.51 -6.12 -5.80
CA ALA A 457 7.01 -5.79 -7.12
C ALA A 457 5.87 -5.41 -8.08
N SER A 458 4.73 -6.11 -7.98
CA SER A 458 3.52 -5.79 -8.75
C SER A 458 3.04 -4.37 -8.46
N ILE A 459 2.99 -3.98 -7.17
CA ILE A 459 2.70 -2.61 -6.74
C ILE A 459 3.73 -1.61 -7.28
N ASN A 460 5.03 -1.96 -7.20
CA ASN A 460 6.14 -1.08 -7.57
C ASN A 460 6.21 -0.75 -9.06
N TYR A 461 5.70 -1.64 -9.90
CA TYR A 461 5.73 -1.50 -11.35
C TYR A 461 4.32 -1.41 -11.96
N SER A 462 3.27 -1.16 -11.18
CA SER A 462 1.89 -1.04 -11.69
C SER A 462 1.42 -2.28 -12.48
N ILE A 463 1.88 -3.47 -12.10
CA ILE A 463 1.45 -4.73 -12.69
C ILE A 463 0.24 -5.22 -11.91
N THR A 464 -0.91 -5.38 -12.58
CA THR A 464 -2.07 -6.02 -11.95
C THR A 464 -1.77 -7.50 -11.71
N ASN A 465 -2.05 -7.99 -10.51
CA ASN A 465 -1.87 -9.41 -10.20
C ASN A 465 -3.17 -10.13 -9.81
N THR A 466 -3.14 -11.46 -9.88
CA THR A 466 -4.18 -12.36 -9.38
C THR A 466 -3.54 -13.57 -8.71
N CYS A 467 -4.34 -14.44 -8.10
CA CYS A 467 -3.86 -15.63 -7.42
C CYS A 467 -4.77 -16.83 -7.63
N LEU A 468 -4.16 -18.02 -7.65
CA LEU A 468 -4.84 -19.29 -7.64
C LEU A 468 -4.87 -19.88 -6.23
N TYR A 469 -5.93 -20.61 -5.90
CA TYR A 469 -6.05 -21.28 -4.61
C TYR A 469 -5.65 -22.75 -4.73
N ASP A 470 -4.88 -23.23 -3.76
CA ASP A 470 -4.51 -24.65 -3.63
C ASP A 470 -5.70 -25.59 -3.58
N THR A 471 -6.83 -25.10 -3.10
CA THR A 471 -8.02 -25.89 -2.80
C THR A 471 -9.08 -25.84 -3.90
N LEU A 472 -8.94 -25.01 -4.95
CA LEU A 472 -9.93 -24.85 -6.04
C LEU A 472 -9.82 -25.89 -7.16
N GLY A 473 -8.76 -26.71 -7.16
CA GLY A 473 -8.54 -27.73 -8.18
C GLY A 473 -8.04 -27.20 -9.53
N PRO A 474 -7.67 -28.10 -10.45
CA PRO A 474 -7.08 -27.75 -11.75
C PRO A 474 -8.05 -27.04 -12.70
N ASP A 475 -9.33 -27.43 -12.73
CA ASP A 475 -10.33 -26.84 -13.65
C ASP A 475 -10.57 -25.35 -13.34
N THR A 476 -10.66 -25.02 -12.05
CA THR A 476 -10.77 -23.61 -11.64
C THR A 476 -9.49 -22.83 -11.95
N SER A 477 -8.33 -23.47 -11.82
CA SER A 477 -7.05 -22.85 -12.15
C SER A 477 -6.96 -22.56 -13.65
N HIS A 478 -7.37 -23.51 -14.50
CA HIS A 478 -7.52 -23.33 -15.94
C HIS A 478 -8.48 -22.18 -16.26
N TYR A 479 -9.68 -22.19 -15.70
CA TYR A 479 -10.66 -21.12 -15.92
C TYR A 479 -10.11 -19.72 -15.61
N ILE A 480 -9.44 -19.55 -14.46
CA ILE A 480 -8.87 -18.25 -14.07
C ILE A 480 -7.74 -17.85 -15.02
N LEU A 481 -6.81 -18.77 -15.34
CA LEU A 481 -5.69 -18.49 -16.24
C LEU A 481 -6.16 -18.15 -17.66
N ALA A 482 -7.16 -18.86 -18.17
CA ALA A 482 -7.77 -18.59 -19.48
C ALA A 482 -8.49 -17.23 -19.49
N LEU A 483 -9.31 -16.95 -18.48
CA LEU A 483 -10.06 -15.68 -18.40
C LEU A 483 -9.15 -14.45 -18.29
N THR A 484 -8.08 -14.57 -17.49
CA THR A 484 -7.09 -13.51 -17.27
C THR A 484 -6.04 -13.44 -18.38
N GLU A 485 -5.98 -14.45 -19.26
CA GLU A 485 -4.98 -14.56 -20.33
C GLU A 485 -3.54 -14.36 -19.79
N SER A 486 -3.29 -14.88 -18.57
CA SER A 486 -2.07 -14.59 -17.81
C SER A 486 -0.81 -15.10 -18.51
N PRO A 487 0.15 -14.22 -18.88
CA PRO A 487 1.36 -14.69 -19.55
C PRO A 487 2.40 -15.30 -18.63
N VAL A 488 2.28 -15.05 -17.33
CA VAL A 488 3.26 -15.48 -16.34
C VAL A 488 2.59 -15.98 -15.07
N VAL A 489 3.12 -17.07 -14.52
CA VAL A 489 2.77 -17.57 -13.19
C VAL A 489 4.02 -17.68 -12.32
N THR A 490 4.03 -16.99 -11.17
CA THR A 490 4.99 -17.26 -10.09
C THR A 490 4.40 -18.33 -9.18
N CYS A 491 5.12 -19.43 -8.94
CA CYS A 491 4.56 -20.56 -8.20
C CYS A 491 5.58 -21.34 -7.38
N SER A 492 5.10 -22.06 -6.36
CA SER A 492 5.93 -23.05 -5.67
C SER A 492 6.19 -24.25 -6.59
N LYS A 493 7.31 -24.95 -6.38
CA LYS A 493 7.77 -26.00 -7.29
C LYS A 493 6.76 -27.12 -7.50
N ASP A 494 5.96 -27.43 -6.48
CA ASP A 494 4.93 -28.46 -6.53
C ASP A 494 3.74 -28.13 -7.47
N LYS A 495 3.70 -26.91 -8.02
CA LYS A 495 2.68 -26.48 -8.99
C LYS A 495 3.17 -26.52 -10.43
N ILE A 496 4.48 -26.54 -10.68
CA ILE A 496 5.06 -26.40 -12.02
C ILE A 496 4.51 -27.47 -12.97
N GLU A 497 4.61 -28.76 -12.59
CA GLU A 497 4.12 -29.85 -13.45
C GLU A 497 2.61 -29.79 -13.66
N LYS A 498 1.85 -29.34 -12.66
CA LYS A 498 0.39 -29.19 -12.77
C LYS A 498 0.03 -28.12 -13.80
N LEU A 499 0.74 -26.98 -13.79
CA LEU A 499 0.53 -25.90 -14.76
C LEU A 499 0.93 -26.30 -16.18
N ILE A 500 2.06 -27.02 -16.32
CA ILE A 500 2.48 -27.59 -17.61
C ILE A 500 1.41 -28.56 -18.13
N LYS A 501 0.88 -29.42 -17.26
CA LYS A 501 -0.20 -30.36 -17.61
C LYS A 501 -1.47 -29.63 -18.03
N ILE A 502 -1.90 -28.60 -17.29
CA ILE A 502 -3.08 -27.80 -17.66
C ILE A 502 -2.93 -27.19 -19.06
N LYS A 503 -1.75 -26.62 -19.37
CA LYS A 503 -1.48 -26.09 -20.72
C LYS A 503 -1.50 -27.20 -21.79
N LYS A 504 -0.95 -28.36 -21.49
CA LYS A 504 -0.96 -29.52 -22.39
C LYS A 504 -2.38 -30.01 -22.68
N ASP A 505 -3.22 -30.05 -21.65
CA ASP A 505 -4.60 -30.56 -21.74
C ASP A 505 -5.53 -29.51 -22.41
N HIS A 506 -5.19 -28.21 -22.32
CA HIS A 506 -5.97 -27.09 -22.89
C HIS A 506 -5.09 -26.06 -23.66
N PRO A 507 -4.46 -26.46 -24.77
CA PRO A 507 -3.42 -25.65 -25.44
C PRO A 507 -3.92 -24.33 -26.02
N GLU A 508 -5.16 -24.27 -26.52
CA GLU A 508 -5.75 -23.06 -27.11
C GLU A 508 -6.08 -22.01 -26.05
N ASP A 509 -6.78 -22.41 -24.97
CA ASP A 509 -7.15 -21.52 -23.87
C ASP A 509 -5.92 -21.00 -23.10
N MET A 510 -4.89 -21.84 -23.00
CA MET A 510 -3.66 -21.58 -22.25
C MET A 510 -2.52 -21.05 -23.13
N GLN A 511 -2.80 -20.65 -24.37
CA GLN A 511 -1.78 -20.19 -25.33
C GLN A 511 -0.97 -18.98 -24.83
N ASN A 512 -1.58 -18.14 -23.99
CA ASN A 512 -0.91 -16.95 -23.45
C ASN A 512 0.08 -17.28 -22.33
N LEU A 513 -0.02 -18.42 -21.65
CA LEU A 513 0.91 -18.76 -20.57
C LEU A 513 2.29 -19.12 -21.15
N ILE A 514 3.26 -18.20 -21.09
CA ILE A 514 4.59 -18.35 -21.71
C ILE A 514 5.74 -18.40 -20.70
N SER A 515 5.47 -18.10 -19.43
CA SER A 515 6.49 -18.06 -18.39
C SER A 515 6.02 -18.67 -17.07
N LEU A 516 6.85 -19.53 -16.49
CA LEU A 516 6.73 -20.01 -15.12
C LEU A 516 7.96 -19.59 -14.32
N ILE A 517 7.74 -19.02 -13.14
CA ILE A 517 8.81 -18.61 -12.23
C ILE A 517 8.68 -19.41 -10.94
N SER A 518 9.64 -20.31 -10.68
CA SER A 518 9.71 -21.09 -9.45
C SER A 518 10.13 -20.21 -8.28
N MET A 519 9.29 -20.14 -7.25
CA MET A 519 9.61 -19.51 -5.96
C MET A 519 10.59 -20.34 -5.13
N ASP A 520 10.71 -21.64 -5.44
CA ASP A 520 11.66 -22.54 -4.80
C ASP A 520 12.95 -22.65 -5.62
N PRO A 521 14.11 -22.81 -4.95
CA PRO A 521 15.29 -23.31 -5.63
C PRO A 521 15.02 -24.73 -6.15
N LEU A 522 15.48 -25.00 -7.37
CA LEU A 522 15.37 -26.28 -8.04
C LEU A 522 16.76 -26.88 -8.19
N GLU A 523 16.89 -28.17 -7.86
CA GLU A 523 18.16 -28.88 -8.03
C GLU A 523 18.54 -28.96 -9.52
N PRO A 524 19.83 -28.97 -9.91
CA PRO A 524 20.24 -28.87 -11.32
C PRO A 524 19.58 -29.89 -12.27
N ASN A 525 19.42 -31.14 -11.83
CA ASN A 525 18.78 -32.19 -12.63
C ASN A 525 17.25 -32.00 -12.72
N GLU A 526 16.61 -31.65 -11.60
CA GLU A 526 15.17 -31.35 -11.54
C GLU A 526 14.83 -30.15 -12.43
N LEU A 527 15.64 -29.08 -12.34
CA LEU A 527 15.51 -27.89 -13.17
C LEU A 527 15.63 -28.22 -14.67
N LEU A 528 16.61 -29.05 -15.06
CA LEU A 528 16.80 -29.43 -16.45
C LEU A 528 15.61 -30.23 -17.00
N ASP A 529 15.09 -31.17 -16.22
CA ASP A 529 13.94 -31.99 -16.61
C ASP A 529 12.65 -31.16 -16.70
N LEU A 530 12.40 -30.30 -15.71
CA LEU A 530 11.24 -29.40 -15.72
C LEU A 530 11.34 -28.38 -16.86
N LYS A 531 12.53 -27.84 -17.16
CA LYS A 531 12.75 -26.95 -18.32
C LYS A 531 12.41 -27.65 -19.63
N ARG A 532 12.84 -28.90 -19.83
CA ARG A 532 12.48 -29.67 -21.03
C ARG A 532 10.96 -29.85 -21.16
N LYS A 533 10.28 -30.22 -20.07
CA LYS A 533 8.81 -30.36 -20.05
C LYS A 533 8.12 -29.02 -20.37
N ALA A 534 8.56 -27.93 -19.75
CA ALA A 534 8.02 -26.59 -19.97
C ALA A 534 8.21 -26.12 -21.41
N ILE A 535 9.42 -26.23 -21.96
CA ILE A 535 9.74 -25.85 -23.35
C ILE A 535 8.89 -26.65 -24.34
N SER A 536 8.62 -27.93 -24.09
CA SER A 536 7.73 -28.74 -24.94
C SER A 536 6.30 -28.18 -25.05
N GLN A 537 5.90 -27.33 -24.11
CA GLN A 537 4.62 -26.64 -24.07
C GLN A 537 4.77 -25.12 -24.33
N ASN A 538 5.88 -24.67 -24.93
CA ASN A 538 6.16 -23.24 -25.17
C ASN A 538 6.10 -22.40 -23.89
N ILE A 539 6.76 -22.86 -22.83
CA ILE A 539 6.90 -22.16 -21.55
C ILE A 539 8.39 -22.02 -21.23
N GLU A 540 8.81 -20.80 -20.90
CA GLU A 540 10.10 -20.55 -20.26
C GLU A 540 9.98 -20.78 -18.74
N LEU A 541 10.84 -21.62 -18.18
CA LEU A 541 10.91 -21.86 -16.74
C LEU A 541 12.18 -21.23 -16.14
N SER A 542 11.99 -20.31 -15.20
CA SER A 542 13.05 -19.60 -14.48
C SER A 542 12.87 -19.72 -12.97
N GLN A 543 13.93 -19.50 -12.19
CA GLN A 543 13.82 -19.39 -10.73
C GLN A 543 13.65 -17.94 -10.30
N PHE A 544 13.06 -17.71 -9.13
CA PHE A 544 12.85 -16.38 -8.58
C PHE A 544 14.16 -15.58 -8.47
N THR A 545 15.23 -16.25 -8.04
CA THR A 545 16.58 -15.66 -7.93
C THR A 545 17.16 -15.28 -9.29
N ASP A 546 16.91 -16.08 -10.34
CA ASP A 546 17.39 -15.78 -11.69
C ASP A 546 16.75 -14.47 -12.20
N ILE A 547 15.46 -14.28 -11.90
CA ILE A 547 14.72 -13.06 -12.23
C ILE A 547 15.26 -11.86 -11.41
N GLU A 548 15.54 -12.03 -10.12
CA GLU A 548 16.17 -10.96 -9.32
C GLU A 548 17.56 -10.57 -9.86
N GLU A 549 18.40 -11.53 -10.26
CA GLU A 549 19.71 -11.24 -10.86
C GLU A 549 19.57 -10.51 -12.21
N LEU A 550 18.61 -10.93 -13.06
CA LEU A 550 18.31 -10.22 -14.30
C LEU A 550 17.95 -8.75 -14.04
N GLY A 551 17.13 -8.46 -13.02
CA GLY A 551 16.78 -7.07 -12.69
C GLY A 551 17.90 -6.24 -12.07
N LYS A 552 18.89 -6.88 -11.42
CA LYS A 552 20.11 -6.18 -10.96
C LYS A 552 20.94 -5.69 -12.14
N ILE A 553 21.00 -6.48 -13.22
CA ILE A 553 21.72 -6.16 -14.45
C ILE A 553 20.91 -5.14 -15.28
N HIS A 554 19.62 -5.42 -15.48
CA HIS A 554 18.70 -4.63 -16.30
C HIS A 554 17.81 -3.75 -15.43
N LYS A 555 18.44 -2.81 -14.71
CA LYS A 555 17.72 -1.90 -13.81
C LYS A 555 16.69 -1.07 -14.57
N ARG A 556 15.51 -0.95 -13.97
CA ARG A 556 14.40 -0.14 -14.49
C ARG A 556 13.94 0.86 -13.43
N PRO A 557 13.58 2.10 -13.79
CA PRO A 557 12.87 3.00 -12.88
C PRO A 557 11.54 2.40 -12.42
N ASP A 558 11.12 2.71 -11.19
CA ASP A 558 9.79 2.33 -10.69
C ASP A 558 8.68 2.88 -11.60
N ILE A 559 7.67 2.07 -11.93
CA ILE A 559 6.49 2.48 -12.71
C ILE A 559 5.35 2.70 -11.73
N ARG A 560 5.15 3.97 -11.35
CA ARG A 560 4.31 4.33 -10.20
C ARG A 560 2.82 4.22 -10.51
N PRO A 561 2.02 3.61 -9.61
CA PRO A 561 0.58 3.56 -9.76
C PRO A 561 -0.05 4.92 -9.43
N THR A 562 -1.27 5.12 -9.91
CA THR A 562 -2.20 6.15 -9.44
C THR A 562 -3.28 5.50 -8.57
N PRO A 563 -4.12 6.28 -7.85
CA PRO A 563 -5.23 5.71 -7.08
C PRO A 563 -6.20 4.86 -7.92
N SER A 564 -6.36 5.16 -9.21
CA SER A 564 -7.22 4.39 -10.13
C SER A 564 -6.50 3.20 -10.79
N THR A 565 -5.21 3.01 -10.56
CA THR A 565 -4.47 1.85 -11.07
C THR A 565 -4.95 0.59 -10.36
N ILE A 566 -5.27 -0.45 -11.12
CA ILE A 566 -5.74 -1.73 -10.58
C ILE A 566 -4.59 -2.47 -9.93
N TYR A 567 -4.71 -2.71 -8.62
CA TYR A 567 -3.74 -3.47 -7.84
C TYR A 567 -3.92 -4.97 -8.10
N THR A 568 -5.14 -5.48 -7.95
CA THR A 568 -5.38 -6.92 -8.05
C THR A 568 -6.77 -7.29 -8.51
N ILE A 569 -6.89 -8.46 -9.14
CA ILE A 569 -8.15 -9.14 -9.38
C ILE A 569 -8.22 -10.31 -8.40
N SER A 570 -9.19 -10.28 -7.47
CA SER A 570 -9.35 -11.33 -6.47
C SER A 570 -10.57 -12.19 -6.79
N PHE A 571 -10.35 -13.48 -7.04
CA PHE A 571 -11.42 -14.40 -7.42
C PHE A 571 -12.17 -14.94 -6.21
N THR A 572 -13.50 -14.76 -6.19
CA THR A 572 -14.37 -15.28 -5.13
C THR A 572 -15.03 -16.59 -5.56
N SER A 573 -14.96 -17.59 -4.68
CA SER A 573 -15.72 -18.84 -4.87
C SER A 573 -17.17 -18.59 -4.46
N GLY A 574 -17.99 -18.13 -5.41
CA GLY A 574 -19.44 -18.05 -5.24
C GLY A 574 -20.08 -19.43 -5.13
N THR A 575 -21.31 -19.48 -4.62
CA THR A 575 -22.11 -20.71 -4.50
C THR A 575 -22.71 -21.18 -5.83
N THR A 576 -22.66 -20.36 -6.89
CA THR A 576 -23.53 -20.52 -8.07
C THR A 576 -22.85 -20.88 -9.40
N SER A 577 -21.52 -20.87 -9.54
CA SER A 577 -20.77 -21.30 -10.75
C SER A 577 -19.27 -21.01 -10.59
N ASN A 578 -18.52 -20.97 -11.72
CA ASN A 578 -17.13 -20.49 -11.81
C ASN A 578 -16.88 -19.20 -10.99
N PRO A 579 -15.68 -19.04 -10.39
CA PRO A 579 -15.36 -17.87 -9.58
C PRO A 579 -15.49 -16.53 -10.32
N LYS A 580 -15.89 -15.47 -9.60
CA LYS A 580 -15.97 -14.10 -10.14
C LYS A 580 -14.72 -13.32 -9.74
N GLY A 581 -14.08 -12.63 -10.68
CA GLY A 581 -12.91 -11.81 -10.40
C GLY A 581 -13.31 -10.41 -9.93
N VAL A 582 -13.07 -10.08 -8.67
CA VAL A 582 -13.32 -8.74 -8.12
C VAL A 582 -12.15 -7.82 -8.47
N VAL A 583 -12.40 -6.72 -9.19
CA VAL A 583 -11.37 -5.74 -9.56
C VAL A 583 -11.14 -4.75 -8.42
N LEU A 584 -9.92 -4.70 -7.89
CA LEU A 584 -9.55 -3.87 -6.74
C LEU A 584 -8.45 -2.87 -7.09
N SER A 585 -8.77 -1.59 -6.90
CA SER A 585 -7.87 -0.46 -7.20
C SER A 585 -6.92 -0.12 -6.05
N ASN A 586 -5.89 0.69 -6.33
CA ASN A 586 -5.04 1.27 -5.29
C ASN A 586 -5.85 2.12 -4.29
N ARG A 587 -6.84 2.88 -4.76
CA ARG A 587 -7.77 3.63 -3.91
C ARG A 587 -8.50 2.71 -2.94
N SER A 588 -9.06 1.60 -3.42
CA SER A 588 -9.76 0.62 -2.59
C SER A 588 -8.83 0.04 -1.52
N ALA A 589 -7.60 -0.29 -1.91
CA ALA A 589 -6.59 -0.84 -1.01
C ALA A 589 -6.19 0.16 0.09
N VAL A 590 -5.84 1.39 -0.27
CA VAL A 590 -5.40 2.42 0.69
C VAL A 590 -6.53 2.85 1.62
N SER A 591 -7.77 2.91 1.13
CA SER A 591 -8.93 3.11 2.00
C SER A 591 -9.05 1.99 3.03
N ALA A 592 -8.90 0.72 2.62
CA ALA A 592 -8.89 -0.39 3.58
C ALA A 592 -7.75 -0.29 4.61
N LEU A 593 -6.55 0.13 4.20
CA LEU A 593 -5.43 0.38 5.12
C LEU A 593 -5.73 1.52 6.11
N THR A 594 -6.42 2.57 5.66
CA THR A 594 -6.84 3.69 6.51
C THR A 594 -7.75 3.19 7.64
N PHE A 595 -8.69 2.29 7.32
CA PHE A 595 -9.52 1.61 8.33
C PHE A 595 -8.70 0.71 9.27
N CYS A 596 -7.73 -0.04 8.76
CA CYS A 596 -6.86 -0.83 9.63
C CYS A 596 -6.12 0.05 10.63
N LEU A 597 -5.51 1.14 10.15
CA LEU A 597 -4.75 2.08 10.99
C LEU A 597 -5.62 2.79 12.03
N SER A 598 -6.87 3.10 11.71
CA SER A 598 -7.78 3.73 12.68
C SER A 598 -8.10 2.84 13.88
N ASN A 599 -7.86 1.54 13.76
CA ASN A 599 -8.06 0.54 14.80
C ASN A 599 -6.76 0.12 15.52
N VAL A 600 -5.61 0.68 15.15
CA VAL A 600 -4.32 0.35 15.78
C VAL A 600 -4.12 1.17 17.06
N LYS A 601 -3.82 0.50 18.17
CA LYS A 601 -3.35 1.18 19.39
C LYS A 601 -1.92 1.71 19.16
N SER A 602 -1.74 3.04 19.25
CA SER A 602 -0.48 3.75 18.99
C SER A 602 0.72 3.36 19.88
N SER A 603 0.54 2.50 20.89
CA SER A 603 1.55 2.18 21.91
C SER A 603 2.41 0.95 21.60
N MET A 604 2.32 0.34 20.42
CA MET A 604 3.08 -0.87 20.09
C MET A 604 4.53 -0.54 19.73
N VAL A 605 5.45 -0.82 20.65
CA VAL A 605 6.90 -0.84 20.38
C VAL A 605 7.23 -2.11 19.61
N ASN A 606 7.85 -1.96 18.44
CA ASN A 606 8.24 -3.05 17.55
C ASN A 606 7.10 -4.03 17.16
N PRO A 607 6.03 -3.56 16.47
CA PRO A 607 4.93 -4.42 16.08
C PRO A 607 5.40 -5.63 15.26
N ARG A 608 4.88 -6.81 15.59
CA ARG A 608 5.14 -8.09 14.92
C ARG A 608 3.83 -8.81 14.61
N SER A 609 3.68 -9.30 13.38
CA SER A 609 2.51 -10.04 12.91
C SER A 609 2.91 -11.40 12.33
N TYR A 610 1.96 -12.33 12.33
CA TYR A 610 2.14 -13.65 11.72
C TYR A 610 1.31 -13.78 10.45
N SER A 611 1.96 -14.12 9.33
CA SER A 611 1.25 -14.22 8.05
C SER A 611 0.65 -15.61 7.84
N PHE A 612 -0.48 -15.89 8.48
CA PHE A 612 -1.05 -17.24 8.57
C PHE A 612 -2.14 -17.55 7.54
N LEU A 613 -3.08 -16.63 7.31
CA LEU A 613 -4.20 -16.93 6.39
C LEU A 613 -3.66 -16.98 4.96
N PRO A 614 -4.28 -17.73 4.03
CA PRO A 614 -3.76 -17.83 2.67
C PRO A 614 -3.58 -16.45 2.01
N LEU A 615 -2.41 -16.16 1.45
CA LEU A 615 -2.12 -14.92 0.73
C LEU A 615 -2.98 -14.74 -0.53
N ALA A 616 -3.55 -15.83 -1.06
CA ALA A 616 -4.57 -15.76 -2.09
C ALA A 616 -5.87 -15.08 -1.61
N HIS A 617 -6.09 -14.98 -0.30
CA HIS A 617 -7.25 -14.32 0.29
C HIS A 617 -6.94 -12.87 0.62
N ILE A 618 -7.80 -11.94 0.18
CA ILE A 618 -7.55 -10.49 0.30
C ILE A 618 -7.41 -10.00 1.75
N PHE A 619 -8.03 -10.69 2.72
CA PHE A 619 -7.87 -10.37 4.15
C PHE A 619 -6.42 -10.46 4.65
N GLU A 620 -5.69 -11.49 4.23
CA GLU A 620 -4.28 -11.63 4.62
C GLU A 620 -3.44 -10.53 3.96
N ARG A 621 -3.72 -10.22 2.69
CA ARG A 621 -3.03 -9.17 1.95
C ARG A 621 -3.24 -7.80 2.60
N MET A 622 -4.48 -7.46 2.95
CA MET A 622 -4.79 -6.24 3.71
C MET A 622 -4.00 -6.20 5.03
N SER A 623 -3.97 -7.32 5.77
CA SER A 623 -3.24 -7.40 7.05
C SER A 623 -1.74 -7.17 6.88
N ASN A 624 -1.10 -7.80 5.88
CA ASN A 624 0.32 -7.62 5.60
C ASN A 624 0.65 -6.22 5.10
N GLN A 625 -0.19 -5.62 4.25
CA GLN A 625 0.01 -4.25 3.77
C GLN A 625 -0.13 -3.23 4.92
N ALA A 626 -1.07 -3.44 5.85
CA ALA A 626 -1.17 -2.64 7.07
C ALA A 626 0.07 -2.81 7.97
N SER A 627 0.58 -4.04 8.10
CA SER A 627 1.83 -4.34 8.81
C SER A 627 3.03 -3.61 8.20
N PHE A 628 3.20 -3.65 6.87
CA PHE A 628 4.26 -2.89 6.20
C PHE A 628 4.16 -1.40 6.46
N MET A 629 2.93 -0.86 6.43
CA MET A 629 2.70 0.57 6.64
C MET A 629 3.19 1.04 8.01
N VAL A 630 2.97 0.26 9.07
CA VAL A 630 3.43 0.60 10.44
C VAL A 630 4.84 0.11 10.76
N GLY A 631 5.60 -0.35 9.77
CA GLY A 631 6.95 -0.85 9.94
C GLY A 631 7.02 -2.16 10.73
N ALA A 632 5.98 -2.99 10.71
CA ALA A 632 5.94 -4.24 11.48
C ALA A 632 6.86 -5.33 10.91
N GLU A 633 7.20 -6.28 11.78
CA GLU A 633 7.92 -7.50 11.45
C GLU A 633 6.92 -8.61 11.09
N ILE A 634 6.97 -9.14 9.88
CA ILE A 634 6.05 -10.17 9.38
C ILE A 634 6.77 -11.52 9.40
N GLY A 635 6.32 -12.44 10.27
CA GLY A 635 6.80 -13.82 10.28
C GLY A 635 6.01 -14.69 9.28
N MET A 636 6.72 -15.43 8.43
CA MET A 636 6.13 -16.39 7.51
C MET A 636 5.99 -17.78 8.15
N PRO A 637 4.96 -18.55 7.78
CA PRO A 637 4.75 -19.90 8.32
C PRO A 637 5.86 -20.84 7.85
N GLN A 638 6.27 -21.77 8.71
CA GLN A 638 7.30 -22.74 8.36
C GLN A 638 6.79 -23.82 7.39
N SER A 639 5.48 -23.98 7.26
CA SER A 639 4.86 -24.97 6.38
C SER A 639 3.45 -24.52 5.95
N PRO A 640 2.89 -25.08 4.87
CA PRO A 640 1.49 -24.84 4.49
C PRO A 640 0.48 -25.45 5.47
N SER A 641 0.91 -26.27 6.42
CA SER A 641 0.01 -26.95 7.36
C SER A 641 -0.42 -26.03 8.49
N PRO A 642 -1.72 -25.90 8.79
CA PRO A 642 -2.19 -25.12 9.93
C PRO A 642 -1.80 -25.73 11.28
N LEU A 643 -1.28 -26.97 11.30
CA LEU A 643 -0.83 -27.65 12.51
C LEU A 643 0.44 -27.02 13.10
N THR A 644 1.22 -26.27 12.32
CA THR A 644 2.43 -25.60 12.83
C THR A 644 2.16 -24.23 13.46
N LEU A 645 0.91 -23.72 13.39
CA LEU A 645 0.53 -22.40 13.88
C LEU A 645 1.02 -22.13 15.31
N LEU A 646 0.76 -23.04 16.25
CA LEU A 646 1.16 -22.84 17.65
C LEU A 646 2.67 -22.85 17.84
N ASP A 647 3.40 -23.71 17.12
CA ASP A 647 4.86 -23.75 17.17
C ASP A 647 5.47 -22.45 16.63
N ASP A 648 4.97 -22.00 15.48
CA ASP A 648 5.42 -20.75 14.85
C ASP A 648 5.10 -19.54 15.73
N VAL A 649 3.93 -19.50 16.38
CA VAL A 649 3.56 -18.43 17.33
C VAL A 649 4.44 -18.45 18.58
N MET A 650 4.79 -19.63 19.12
CA MET A 650 5.71 -19.73 20.27
C MET A 650 7.10 -19.16 19.97
N HIS A 651 7.59 -19.33 18.75
CA HIS A 651 8.90 -18.81 18.32
C HIS A 651 8.83 -17.33 17.88
N LEU A 652 7.79 -16.95 17.15
CA LEU A 652 7.61 -15.61 16.61
C LEU A 652 7.21 -14.61 17.69
N LYS A 653 6.32 -15.00 18.61
CA LYS A 653 5.75 -14.15 19.66
C LYS A 653 5.14 -12.85 19.12
N PRO A 654 4.16 -12.94 18.19
CA PRO A 654 3.56 -11.78 17.54
C PRO A 654 2.73 -10.94 18.52
N ASN A 655 2.46 -9.69 18.15
CA ASN A 655 1.53 -8.80 18.82
C ASN A 655 0.11 -8.90 18.27
N ALA A 656 -0.01 -9.19 16.98
CA ALA A 656 -1.30 -9.30 16.30
C ALA A 656 -1.43 -10.65 15.57
N LEU A 657 -2.63 -11.23 15.66
CA LEU A 657 -3.02 -12.41 14.89
C LEU A 657 -4.35 -12.15 14.16
N SER A 658 -4.36 -12.47 12.86
CA SER A 658 -5.58 -12.59 12.06
C SER A 658 -5.96 -14.07 11.99
N LEU A 659 -7.13 -14.43 12.54
CA LEU A 659 -7.58 -15.82 12.64
C LEU A 659 -9.01 -15.98 12.13
N VAL A 660 -9.39 -17.20 11.79
CA VAL A 660 -10.77 -17.54 11.42
C VAL A 660 -11.46 -18.31 12.56
N PRO A 661 -12.81 -18.27 12.66
CA PRO A 661 -13.56 -18.89 13.75
C PRO A 661 -13.14 -20.34 14.03
N ARG A 662 -12.97 -21.16 12.97
CA ARG A 662 -12.57 -22.57 13.09
C ARG A 662 -11.23 -22.76 13.82
N VAL A 663 -10.27 -21.86 13.62
CA VAL A 663 -8.96 -21.92 14.29
C VAL A 663 -9.10 -21.51 15.75
N LEU A 664 -9.88 -20.45 16.02
CA LEU A 664 -10.19 -20.01 17.38
C LEU A 664 -10.91 -21.08 18.19
N THR A 665 -11.92 -21.76 17.62
CA THR A 665 -12.64 -22.84 18.30
C THR A 665 -11.72 -24.01 18.65
N LYS A 666 -10.80 -24.38 17.74
CA LYS A 666 -9.79 -25.42 18.02
C LYS A 666 -8.83 -25.00 19.15
N LEU A 667 -8.34 -23.77 19.12
CA LEU A 667 -7.49 -23.22 20.18
C LEU A 667 -8.22 -23.19 21.52
N GLU A 668 -9.48 -22.75 21.53
CA GLU A 668 -10.33 -22.70 22.71
C GLU A 668 -10.57 -24.11 23.28
N ALA A 669 -10.88 -25.10 22.44
CA ALA A 669 -11.05 -26.48 22.88
C ALA A 669 -9.79 -27.05 23.53
N ALA A 670 -8.62 -26.84 22.91
CA ALA A 670 -7.33 -27.26 23.46
C ALA A 670 -7.01 -26.57 24.80
N LEU A 671 -7.31 -25.27 24.91
CA LEU A 671 -7.11 -24.52 26.16
C LEU A 671 -8.07 -24.98 27.26
N LYS A 672 -9.35 -25.20 26.95
CA LYS A 672 -10.35 -25.68 27.91
C LYS A 672 -9.98 -27.06 28.44
N ALA A 673 -9.52 -27.98 27.58
CA ALA A 673 -9.06 -29.31 27.98
C ALA A 673 -7.91 -29.24 29.01
N GLN A 674 -6.98 -28.29 28.85
CA GLN A 674 -5.88 -28.10 29.81
C GLN A 674 -6.27 -27.31 31.07
N THR A 675 -7.44 -26.66 31.10
CA THR A 675 -7.86 -25.72 32.15
C THR A 675 -9.21 -26.11 32.76
N ILE A 676 -10.33 -25.58 32.25
CA ILE A 676 -11.68 -25.68 32.85
C ILE A 676 -12.39 -27.03 32.60
N LYS A 677 -11.81 -27.90 31.78
CA LYS A 677 -12.27 -29.28 31.54
C LYS A 677 -11.19 -30.32 31.89
N ASN A 678 -10.23 -29.94 32.74
CA ASN A 678 -9.18 -30.83 33.19
C ASN A 678 -9.67 -31.63 34.42
N ASP A 679 -10.35 -32.75 34.18
CA ASP A 679 -10.93 -33.59 35.25
C ASP A 679 -9.85 -34.23 36.14
N GLU A 680 -8.60 -34.33 35.67
CA GLU A 680 -7.46 -34.82 36.44
C GLU A 680 -6.98 -33.81 37.51
N LYS A 681 -7.34 -32.52 37.38
CA LYS A 681 -6.91 -31.45 38.29
C LYS A 681 -8.07 -30.54 38.72
N PRO A 682 -8.99 -31.01 39.59
CA PRO A 682 -10.21 -30.28 39.98
C PRO A 682 -9.95 -28.90 40.61
N MET A 683 -8.86 -28.76 41.38
CA MET A 683 -8.49 -27.47 41.97
C MET A 683 -8.06 -26.46 40.90
N LEU A 684 -7.31 -26.91 39.89
CA LEU A 684 -6.86 -26.08 38.77
C LEU A 684 -8.06 -25.67 37.90
N GLN A 685 -8.99 -26.61 37.66
CA GLN A 685 -10.26 -26.36 36.98
C GLN A 685 -11.06 -25.25 37.67
N ARG A 686 -11.27 -25.34 38.98
CA ARG A 686 -12.02 -24.35 39.77
C ARG A 686 -11.33 -22.98 39.74
N LEU A 687 -10.00 -22.95 39.84
CA LEU A 687 -9.22 -21.72 39.79
C LEU A 687 -9.38 -21.00 38.44
N PHE A 688 -9.18 -21.70 37.31
CA PHE A 688 -9.35 -21.10 35.99
C PHE A 688 -10.80 -20.73 35.68
N THR A 689 -11.77 -21.52 36.15
CA THR A 689 -13.21 -21.20 35.98
C THR A 689 -13.56 -19.90 36.68
N ASN A 690 -13.13 -19.74 37.94
CA ASN A 690 -13.34 -18.49 38.69
C ASN A 690 -12.62 -17.30 38.02
N ALA A 691 -11.37 -17.51 37.60
CA ALA A 691 -10.59 -16.48 36.91
C ALA A 691 -11.28 -15.98 35.63
N ILE A 692 -11.76 -16.91 34.79
CA ILE A 692 -12.47 -16.58 33.55
C ILE A 692 -13.77 -15.85 33.84
N ASN A 693 -14.60 -16.36 34.77
CA ASN A 693 -15.89 -15.74 35.09
C ASN A 693 -15.74 -14.31 35.61
N ILE A 694 -14.82 -14.09 36.56
CA ILE A 694 -14.57 -12.76 37.13
C ILE A 694 -14.03 -11.80 36.07
N LYS A 695 -13.15 -12.27 35.18
CA LYS A 695 -12.69 -11.43 34.08
C LYS A 695 -13.79 -11.12 33.09
N MET A 696 -14.64 -12.09 32.71
CA MET A 696 -15.80 -11.84 31.85
C MET A 696 -16.74 -10.81 32.46
N GLU A 697 -17.04 -10.92 33.75
CA GLU A 697 -17.87 -9.96 34.48
C GLU A 697 -17.26 -8.54 34.45
N ARG A 698 -15.96 -8.42 34.72
CA ARG A 698 -15.26 -7.12 34.66
C ARG A 698 -15.15 -6.55 33.24
N GLN A 699 -15.04 -7.40 32.22
CA GLN A 699 -15.04 -6.96 30.82
C GLN A 699 -16.43 -6.52 30.36
N ALA A 700 -17.48 -7.12 30.88
CA ALA A 700 -18.87 -6.76 30.57
C ALA A 700 -19.32 -5.42 31.18
N ALA A 701 -18.49 -4.79 32.02
CA ALA A 701 -18.83 -3.53 32.68
C ALA A 701 -18.97 -2.35 31.69
N GLU A 702 -18.03 -2.21 30.76
CA GLU A 702 -18.02 -1.16 29.74
C GLU A 702 -17.13 -1.54 28.55
N ASP A 703 -17.35 -0.91 27.41
CA ASP A 703 -16.52 -1.15 26.23
C ASP A 703 -15.07 -0.72 26.48
N GLY A 704 -14.13 -1.58 26.08
CA GLY A 704 -12.70 -1.38 26.28
C GLY A 704 -12.18 -1.83 27.65
N ALA A 705 -13.05 -2.26 28.57
CA ALA A 705 -12.65 -2.80 29.86
C ALA A 705 -11.83 -4.09 29.66
N ALA A 706 -10.53 -4.06 29.96
CA ALA A 706 -9.65 -5.21 29.80
C ALA A 706 -9.89 -6.35 30.82
N GLY A 707 -10.76 -6.11 31.82
CA GLY A 707 -11.05 -7.04 32.92
C GLY A 707 -9.86 -7.25 33.86
N HIS A 708 -9.13 -6.19 34.19
CA HIS A 708 -7.92 -6.26 35.00
C HIS A 708 -8.19 -6.88 36.38
N HIS A 709 -7.35 -7.81 36.82
CA HIS A 709 -7.40 -8.42 38.15
C HIS A 709 -6.00 -8.90 38.56
N LEU A 710 -5.42 -8.30 39.60
CA LEU A 710 -4.05 -8.56 40.09
C LEU A 710 -3.61 -10.05 40.07
N LEU A 711 -4.38 -10.94 40.74
CA LEU A 711 -4.02 -12.37 40.82
C LEU A 711 -4.27 -13.15 39.52
N TYR A 712 -5.44 -12.98 38.90
CA TYR A 712 -5.81 -13.73 37.72
C TYR A 712 -5.09 -13.29 36.45
N ASP A 713 -4.63 -12.04 36.39
CA ASP A 713 -3.78 -11.58 35.30
C ASP A 713 -2.43 -12.28 35.31
N ARG A 714 -1.86 -12.51 36.51
CA ARG A 714 -0.64 -13.31 36.65
C ARG A 714 -0.88 -14.77 36.23
N LEU A 715 -1.99 -15.37 36.65
CA LEU A 715 -2.36 -16.74 36.30
C LEU A 715 -2.53 -16.91 34.77
N ILE A 716 -3.33 -16.03 34.15
CA ILE A 716 -3.58 -16.06 32.71
C ILE A 716 -2.32 -15.69 31.93
N GLY A 717 -1.48 -14.78 32.45
CA GLY A 717 -0.18 -14.45 31.89
C GLY A 717 0.75 -15.67 31.78
N LEU A 718 0.77 -16.56 32.79
CA LEU A 718 1.51 -17.82 32.73
C LEU A 718 0.97 -18.75 31.64
N LEU A 719 -0.35 -18.86 31.50
CA LEU A 719 -0.98 -19.65 30.43
C LEU A 719 -0.63 -19.09 29.05
N ARG A 720 -0.74 -17.76 28.88
CA ARG A 720 -0.38 -17.05 27.64
C ARG A 720 1.07 -17.30 27.26
N LYS A 721 2.00 -17.19 28.22
CA LYS A 721 3.42 -17.48 28.00
C LYS A 721 3.68 -18.93 27.57
N LYS A 722 2.93 -19.90 28.12
CA LYS A 722 3.07 -21.32 27.76
C LYS A 722 2.71 -21.59 26.29
N ILE A 723 1.81 -20.81 25.70
CA ILE A 723 1.31 -21.00 24.33
C ILE A 723 1.86 -19.96 23.33
N GLY A 724 2.80 -19.11 23.74
CA GLY A 724 3.39 -18.07 22.87
C GLY A 724 2.55 -16.79 22.72
N PHE A 725 1.53 -16.61 23.55
CA PHE A 725 0.57 -15.51 23.48
C PHE A 725 0.93 -14.35 24.44
N GLU A 726 2.14 -14.34 25.01
CA GLU A 726 2.55 -13.32 25.99
C GLU A 726 2.53 -11.90 25.43
N ASN A 727 2.84 -11.73 24.13
CA ASN A 727 2.96 -10.42 23.48
C ASN A 727 1.69 -10.01 22.72
N ILE A 728 0.70 -10.90 22.60
CA ILE A 728 -0.49 -10.66 21.79
C ILE A 728 -1.33 -9.55 22.41
N THR A 729 -1.45 -8.44 21.70
CA THR A 729 -2.28 -7.31 22.06
C THR A 729 -3.51 -7.22 21.20
N ASN A 730 -3.63 -7.97 20.10
CA ASN A 730 -4.82 -7.98 19.26
C ASN A 730 -5.02 -9.36 18.59
N ILE A 731 -6.27 -9.83 18.58
CA ILE A 731 -6.69 -11.00 17.78
C ILE A 731 -7.92 -10.56 17.01
N ALA A 732 -7.80 -10.50 15.69
CA ALA A 732 -8.90 -10.18 14.80
C ALA A 732 -9.46 -11.46 14.17
N THR A 733 -10.78 -11.52 14.02
CA THR A 733 -11.46 -12.58 13.30
C THR A 733 -12.52 -12.04 12.36
N GLY A 734 -12.82 -12.80 11.31
CA GLY A 734 -13.80 -12.45 10.29
C GLY A 734 -14.18 -13.69 9.47
N SER A 735 -14.83 -13.47 8.34
CA SER A 735 -15.33 -14.50 7.41
C SER A 735 -16.50 -15.35 7.91
N ALA A 736 -16.70 -15.49 9.22
CA ALA A 736 -17.89 -16.10 9.82
C ALA A 736 -18.09 -15.59 11.29
N PRO A 737 -19.30 -15.70 11.85
CA PRO A 737 -19.58 -15.30 13.23
C PRO A 737 -18.81 -16.13 14.26
N ILE A 738 -18.40 -15.53 15.38
CA ILE A 738 -17.92 -16.24 16.57
C ILE A 738 -18.94 -16.15 17.71
N SER A 739 -18.86 -17.10 18.66
CA SER A 739 -19.70 -17.03 19.85
C SER A 739 -19.35 -15.79 20.69
N PRO A 740 -20.33 -15.14 21.34
CA PRO A 740 -20.10 -14.00 22.24
C PRO A 740 -19.18 -14.28 23.45
N ARG A 741 -18.77 -15.53 23.69
CA ARG A 741 -17.98 -15.90 24.88
C ARG A 741 -16.46 -15.90 24.68
N SER A 742 -15.98 -15.56 23.49
CA SER A 742 -14.54 -15.56 23.18
C SER A 742 -13.89 -14.26 23.70
N LEU A 743 -13.27 -14.34 24.88
CA LEU A 743 -12.55 -13.24 25.53
C LEU A 743 -11.52 -12.59 24.58
N SER A 744 -11.53 -11.25 24.47
CA SER A 744 -10.45 -10.43 23.86
C SER A 744 -10.28 -10.50 22.34
N VAL A 745 -11.24 -11.06 21.59
CA VAL A 745 -11.19 -11.15 20.11
C VAL A 745 -12.05 -10.05 19.50
N SER A 746 -11.51 -9.32 18.51
CA SER A 746 -12.31 -8.42 17.68
C SER A 746 -12.93 -9.17 16.51
N GLN A 747 -14.23 -8.99 16.29
CA GLN A 747 -14.97 -9.56 15.18
C GLN A 747 -15.21 -8.48 14.13
N GLY A 748 -14.74 -8.72 12.91
CA GLY A 748 -14.98 -7.86 11.76
C GLY A 748 -15.88 -8.49 10.71
N TYR A 749 -16.52 -7.64 9.92
CA TYR A 749 -17.23 -8.02 8.71
C TYR A 749 -16.57 -7.39 7.48
N GLY A 750 -16.59 -8.13 6.38
CA GLY A 750 -15.96 -7.74 5.15
C GLY A 750 -16.13 -8.78 4.05
N LEU A 751 -15.95 -8.34 2.82
CA LEU A 751 -16.06 -9.13 1.59
C LEU A 751 -14.84 -8.86 0.71
N THR A 752 -14.67 -9.64 -0.36
CA THR A 752 -13.62 -9.34 -1.33
C THR A 752 -13.91 -8.03 -2.05
N GLU A 753 -15.19 -7.80 -2.35
CA GLU A 753 -15.77 -6.58 -2.93
C GLU A 753 -15.55 -5.32 -2.10
N SER A 754 -15.18 -5.47 -0.82
CA SER A 754 -14.85 -4.36 0.07
C SER A 754 -13.39 -4.35 0.51
N PHE A 755 -12.50 -5.01 -0.24
CA PHE A 755 -11.08 -5.15 0.11
C PHE A 755 -10.90 -5.69 1.55
N ALA A 756 -11.59 -6.78 1.87
CA ALA A 756 -11.72 -7.31 3.22
C ALA A 756 -12.56 -6.42 4.17
N GLY A 757 -12.05 -6.06 5.34
CA GLY A 757 -12.87 -5.57 6.47
C GLY A 757 -13.41 -4.16 6.27
N VAL A 758 -14.70 -3.97 6.50
CA VAL A 758 -15.39 -2.65 6.54
C VAL A 758 -16.05 -2.35 7.87
N SER A 759 -16.04 -3.30 8.81
CA SER A 759 -16.44 -3.08 10.19
C SER A 759 -15.55 -3.92 11.10
N SER A 760 -15.32 -3.45 12.32
CA SER A 760 -14.64 -4.23 13.36
C SER A 760 -15.19 -3.85 14.72
N SER A 761 -15.50 -4.86 15.52
CA SER A 761 -15.81 -4.66 16.93
C SER A 761 -14.59 -4.12 17.68
N LEU A 762 -14.83 -3.45 18.81
CA LEU A 762 -13.76 -3.11 19.71
C LEU A 762 -13.11 -4.37 20.29
N GLN A 763 -11.84 -4.23 20.64
CA GLN A 763 -11.20 -5.18 21.53
C GLN A 763 -11.79 -4.99 22.93
N PHE A 764 -12.48 -6.01 23.45
CA PHE A 764 -13.24 -5.97 24.72
C PHE A 764 -14.56 -5.18 24.65
N GLU A 765 -15.47 -5.58 23.76
CA GLU A 765 -16.85 -5.07 23.84
C GLU A 765 -17.54 -5.57 25.12
N ALA A 766 -18.32 -4.70 25.77
CA ALA A 766 -19.14 -5.07 26.91
C ALA A 766 -20.22 -6.09 26.53
N THR A 767 -20.78 -5.94 25.32
CA THR A 767 -21.79 -6.84 24.75
C THR A 767 -21.25 -7.45 23.45
N PRO A 768 -20.46 -8.54 23.54
CA PRO A 768 -19.85 -9.17 22.38
C PRO A 768 -20.89 -9.82 21.45
N GLY A 769 -20.50 -10.00 20.18
CA GLY A 769 -21.31 -10.61 19.13
C GLY A 769 -21.70 -9.67 17.99
N SER A 770 -21.33 -8.39 18.09
CA SER A 770 -21.43 -7.45 16.96
C SER A 770 -20.22 -7.61 16.02
N CYS A 771 -20.36 -7.13 14.78
CA CYS A 771 -19.25 -6.89 13.87
C CYS A 771 -18.67 -5.47 14.03
N GLY A 772 -19.06 -4.75 15.09
CA GLY A 772 -18.71 -3.35 15.35
C GLY A 772 -19.44 -2.33 14.47
N PRO A 773 -19.06 -1.04 14.57
CA PRO A 773 -19.56 0.01 13.70
C PRO A 773 -18.95 -0.09 12.30
N ILE A 774 -19.63 0.52 11.31
CA ILE A 774 -19.04 0.73 9.97
C ILE A 774 -17.74 1.56 10.10
N CYS A 775 -16.77 1.31 9.23
CA CYS A 775 -15.49 2.01 9.21
C CYS A 775 -15.60 3.49 8.77
N ILE A 776 -14.49 4.23 8.88
CA ILE A 776 -14.41 5.64 8.48
C ILE A 776 -14.31 5.84 6.95
N THR A 777 -14.12 4.77 6.18
CA THR A 777 -13.88 4.80 4.73
C THR A 777 -15.10 4.38 3.91
N THR A 778 -16.17 3.92 4.58
CA THR A 778 -17.37 3.34 3.97
C THR A 778 -18.59 3.78 4.74
N GLU A 779 -19.71 3.99 4.05
CA GLU A 779 -21.02 4.18 4.65
C GLU A 779 -21.93 3.01 4.30
N MET A 780 -22.95 2.79 5.14
CA MET A 780 -23.89 1.68 4.98
C MET A 780 -25.34 2.13 5.06
N ARG A 781 -26.24 1.36 4.44
CA ARG A 781 -27.69 1.42 4.68
C ARG A 781 -28.28 0.02 4.59
N LEU A 782 -29.50 -0.16 5.08
CA LEU A 782 -30.25 -1.41 4.94
C LEU A 782 -31.39 -1.22 3.95
N LYS A 783 -31.62 -2.23 3.11
CA LYS A 783 -32.79 -2.32 2.22
C LYS A 783 -33.80 -3.32 2.79
N ASP A 784 -35.06 -2.93 2.84
CA ASP A 784 -36.14 -3.78 3.34
C ASP A 784 -36.26 -5.09 2.55
N LEU A 785 -36.58 -6.16 3.25
CA LEU A 785 -36.88 -7.48 2.69
C LEU A 785 -38.24 -7.95 3.23
N PRO A 786 -39.36 -7.40 2.71
CA PRO A 786 -40.70 -7.71 3.23
C PRO A 786 -41.04 -9.20 3.16
N GLU A 787 -40.55 -9.90 2.14
CA GLU A 787 -40.73 -11.35 1.96
C GLU A 787 -40.11 -12.19 3.09
N MET A 788 -39.09 -11.64 3.77
CA MET A 788 -38.41 -12.26 4.92
C MET A 788 -38.86 -11.65 6.27
N GLY A 789 -39.77 -10.67 6.25
CA GLY A 789 -40.21 -9.95 7.45
C GLY A 789 -39.12 -9.03 8.04
N TYR A 790 -38.13 -8.62 7.25
CA TYR A 790 -37.12 -7.64 7.69
C TYR A 790 -37.44 -6.25 7.15
N THR A 791 -37.48 -5.28 8.05
CA THR A 791 -37.73 -3.88 7.72
C THR A 791 -36.84 -2.94 8.53
N ALA A 792 -36.55 -1.77 7.96
CA ALA A 792 -35.85 -0.68 8.60
C ALA A 792 -36.60 -0.13 9.83
N ASP A 793 -37.90 -0.37 9.97
CA ASP A 793 -38.75 0.12 11.06
C ASP A 793 -38.96 -0.87 12.21
N ASP A 794 -38.10 -1.87 12.31
CA ASP A 794 -38.23 -2.91 13.33
C ASP A 794 -37.98 -2.40 14.77
N SER A 795 -38.78 -2.89 15.70
CA SER A 795 -38.73 -2.57 17.14
C SER A 795 -37.40 -2.93 17.82
N ILE A 796 -36.65 -3.90 17.29
CA ILE A 796 -35.33 -4.30 17.81
C ILE A 796 -34.14 -3.62 17.08
N GLY A 797 -34.45 -2.63 16.24
CA GLY A 797 -33.52 -1.89 15.39
C GLY A 797 -33.63 -2.29 13.91
N PRO A 798 -33.26 -1.40 12.96
CA PRO A 798 -33.41 -1.64 11.53
C PRO A 798 -32.82 -2.98 11.06
N ARG A 799 -33.56 -3.70 10.21
CA ARG A 799 -33.13 -4.97 9.60
C ARG A 799 -33.36 -4.98 8.08
N GLY A 800 -32.45 -5.57 7.33
CA GLY A 800 -32.57 -5.65 5.87
C GLY A 800 -31.28 -6.11 5.19
N GLU A 801 -31.27 -6.13 3.85
CA GLU A 801 -30.04 -6.34 3.07
C GLU A 801 -29.06 -5.20 3.33
N LEU A 802 -27.82 -5.54 3.70
CA LEU A 802 -26.75 -4.58 3.89
C LEU A 802 -26.26 -4.05 2.54
N LEU A 803 -26.24 -2.73 2.42
CA LEU A 803 -25.70 -2.00 1.28
C LEU A 803 -24.48 -1.20 1.74
N LEU A 804 -23.43 -1.20 0.93
CA LEU A 804 -22.18 -0.49 1.21
C LEU A 804 -21.86 0.51 0.09
N ARG A 805 -21.33 1.68 0.45
CA ARG A 805 -20.83 2.68 -0.51
C ARG A 805 -19.59 3.37 0.03
N GLY A 806 -18.61 3.61 -0.84
CA GLY A 806 -17.38 4.31 -0.47
C GLY A 806 -16.20 3.89 -1.32
N PRO A 807 -15.05 4.58 -1.21
CA PRO A 807 -13.88 4.32 -2.03
C PRO A 807 -13.20 2.97 -1.78
N GLN A 808 -13.51 2.30 -0.66
CA GLN A 808 -13.05 0.95 -0.37
C GLN A 808 -13.79 -0.13 -1.20
N ILE A 809 -14.98 0.19 -1.72
CA ILE A 809 -15.83 -0.74 -2.48
C ILE A 809 -15.30 -0.90 -3.91
N PHE A 810 -15.34 -2.12 -4.42
CA PHE A 810 -14.97 -2.46 -5.79
C PHE A 810 -15.85 -1.76 -6.83
N THR A 811 -15.37 -1.68 -8.07
CA THR A 811 -16.09 -1.01 -9.16
C THR A 811 -16.70 -1.97 -10.17
N GLU A 812 -16.14 -3.19 -10.32
CA GLU A 812 -16.63 -4.16 -11.29
C GLU A 812 -16.14 -5.59 -11.03
N TYR A 813 -16.88 -6.56 -11.57
CA TYR A 813 -16.39 -7.91 -11.77
C TYR A 813 -15.71 -8.03 -13.14
N TYR A 814 -14.48 -8.53 -13.14
CA TYR A 814 -13.60 -8.64 -14.31
C TYR A 814 -14.28 -9.41 -15.45
N LYS A 815 -14.43 -8.75 -16.61
CA LYS A 815 -15.09 -9.28 -17.81
C LYS A 815 -16.51 -9.83 -17.55
N ASN A 816 -17.23 -9.31 -16.55
CA ASN A 816 -18.58 -9.76 -16.19
C ASN A 816 -19.52 -8.57 -15.90
N PRO A 817 -19.99 -7.86 -16.95
CA PRO A 817 -20.85 -6.70 -16.80
C PRO A 817 -22.23 -7.05 -16.22
N GLU A 818 -22.72 -8.26 -16.45
CA GLU A 818 -24.04 -8.70 -15.99
C GLU A 818 -24.10 -8.85 -14.47
N ASP A 819 -23.12 -9.53 -13.87
CA ASP A 819 -23.04 -9.60 -12.41
C ASP A 819 -22.64 -8.26 -11.77
N THR A 820 -21.89 -7.42 -12.50
CA THR A 820 -21.54 -6.08 -12.04
C THR A 820 -22.78 -5.21 -11.85
N LYS A 821 -23.65 -5.14 -12.87
CA LYS A 821 -24.93 -4.40 -12.80
C LYS A 821 -25.90 -4.94 -11.75
N LYS A 822 -25.83 -6.24 -11.44
CA LYS A 822 -26.64 -6.85 -10.37
C LYS A 822 -26.14 -6.50 -8.97
N ALA A 823 -24.83 -6.27 -8.82
CA ALA A 823 -24.22 -6.00 -7.54
C ALA A 823 -24.17 -4.51 -7.20
N LEU A 824 -24.02 -3.63 -8.20
CA LEU A 824 -23.93 -2.19 -8.01
C LEU A 824 -25.16 -1.48 -8.59
N ASP A 825 -25.86 -0.72 -7.76
CA ASP A 825 -26.97 0.13 -8.20
C ASP A 825 -26.46 1.45 -8.85
N PRO A 826 -27.33 2.19 -9.57
CA PRO A 826 -26.95 3.45 -10.21
C PRO A 826 -26.45 4.55 -9.24
N ASP A 827 -26.79 4.46 -7.95
CA ASP A 827 -26.38 5.40 -6.91
C ASP A 827 -25.05 5.01 -6.23
N GLY A 828 -24.42 3.93 -6.73
CA GLY A 828 -23.12 3.42 -6.30
C GLY A 828 -23.18 2.53 -5.05
N TRP A 829 -24.36 2.02 -4.67
CA TRP A 829 -24.47 1.05 -3.58
C TRP A 829 -24.19 -0.37 -4.03
N PHE A 830 -23.33 -1.03 -3.28
CA PHE A 830 -23.05 -2.44 -3.41
C PHE A 830 -24.02 -3.28 -2.57
N HIS A 831 -24.80 -4.12 -3.27
CA HIS A 831 -25.67 -5.16 -2.70
C HIS A 831 -24.84 -6.34 -2.22
N THR A 832 -24.62 -6.42 -0.91
CA THR A 832 -23.76 -7.46 -0.31
C THR A 832 -24.39 -8.87 -0.36
N GLY A 833 -25.73 -8.96 -0.50
CA GLY A 833 -26.47 -10.20 -0.31
C GLY A 833 -26.45 -10.75 1.13
N ASP A 834 -25.94 -9.98 2.09
CA ASP A 834 -25.97 -10.25 3.53
C ASP A 834 -27.13 -9.48 4.17
N VAL A 835 -27.86 -10.12 5.07
CA VAL A 835 -28.88 -9.47 5.90
C VAL A 835 -28.25 -9.04 7.20
N ALA A 836 -28.45 -7.79 7.56
CA ALA A 836 -27.93 -7.21 8.78
C ALA A 836 -29.01 -6.60 9.65
N ARG A 837 -28.68 -6.44 10.93
CA ARG A 837 -29.38 -5.61 11.91
C ARG A 837 -28.45 -4.55 12.43
N VAL A 838 -28.94 -3.32 12.55
CA VAL A 838 -28.22 -2.22 13.19
C VAL A 838 -28.78 -1.97 14.58
N ASN A 839 -27.90 -1.91 15.58
CA ASN A 839 -28.29 -1.53 16.93
C ASN A 839 -28.62 -0.01 16.96
N PRO A 840 -29.82 0.40 17.39
CA PRO A 840 -30.25 1.79 17.30
C PRO A 840 -29.54 2.72 18.29
N GLN A 841 -28.96 2.20 19.38
CA GLN A 841 -28.26 3.01 20.38
C GLN A 841 -26.83 3.37 19.97
N ASN A 842 -26.10 2.46 19.30
CA ASN A 842 -24.68 2.62 19.00
C ASN A 842 -24.31 2.41 17.52
N GLY A 843 -25.29 2.10 16.67
CA GLY A 843 -25.08 1.89 15.23
C GLY A 843 -24.26 0.65 14.88
N ARG A 844 -24.05 -0.29 15.82
CA ARG A 844 -23.24 -1.49 15.56
C ARG A 844 -23.97 -2.49 14.68
N LEU A 845 -23.20 -3.09 13.78
CA LEU A 845 -23.65 -4.03 12.77
C LEU A 845 -23.70 -5.46 13.34
N TYR A 846 -24.77 -6.17 13.05
CA TYR A 846 -24.89 -7.61 13.28
C TYR A 846 -25.29 -8.28 11.96
N ILE A 847 -24.48 -9.22 11.48
CA ILE A 847 -24.86 -10.05 10.33
C ILE A 847 -25.72 -11.20 10.85
N ILE A 848 -26.93 -11.32 10.32
CA ILE A 848 -27.96 -12.22 10.85
C ILE A 848 -28.45 -13.26 9.82
N ASP A 849 -28.35 -12.98 8.52
CA ASP A 849 -28.80 -13.90 7.46
C ASP A 849 -28.11 -13.60 6.12
N ARG A 850 -28.44 -14.37 5.08
CA ARG A 850 -28.11 -14.21 3.66
C ARG A 850 -29.41 -14.14 2.86
N VAL A 851 -29.50 -13.18 1.94
CA VAL A 851 -30.71 -12.92 1.14
C VAL A 851 -31.18 -14.16 0.34
N LYS A 852 -30.28 -15.09 -0.02
CA LYS A 852 -30.60 -16.22 -0.90
C LYS A 852 -30.56 -17.61 -0.24
N ASN A 853 -30.28 -17.71 1.07
CA ASN A 853 -30.04 -19.01 1.73
C ASN A 853 -31.13 -19.44 2.72
N PHE A 854 -32.26 -18.73 2.80
CA PHE A 854 -33.37 -19.10 3.67
C PHE A 854 -34.26 -20.17 3.01
N PHE A 855 -34.97 -20.93 3.84
CA PHE A 855 -36.07 -21.79 3.38
C PHE A 855 -37.25 -21.69 4.34
N LYS A 856 -38.42 -22.09 3.86
CA LYS A 856 -39.67 -22.06 4.63
C LYS A 856 -40.02 -23.48 5.06
N LEU A 857 -40.51 -23.67 6.29
CA LEU A 857 -41.09 -24.93 6.74
C LEU A 857 -42.60 -24.97 6.52
N ALA A 858 -43.22 -26.14 6.68
CA ALA A 858 -44.66 -26.34 6.43
C ALA A 858 -45.59 -25.42 7.24
N GLN A 859 -45.15 -24.94 8.42
CA GLN A 859 -45.91 -24.01 9.25
C GLN A 859 -45.84 -22.57 8.76
N GLY A 860 -45.06 -22.30 7.71
CA GLY A 860 -44.90 -20.99 7.13
C GLY A 860 -43.74 -20.17 7.70
N GLU A 861 -42.99 -20.72 8.65
CA GLU A 861 -41.85 -20.05 9.29
C GLU A 861 -40.60 -20.12 8.41
N TYR A 862 -39.90 -18.99 8.31
CA TYR A 862 -38.62 -18.88 7.62
C TYR A 862 -37.47 -19.30 8.53
N ILE A 863 -36.58 -20.11 7.99
CA ILE A 863 -35.44 -20.67 8.70
C ILE A 863 -34.15 -20.26 7.99
N THR A 864 -33.24 -19.76 8.80
CA THR A 864 -31.88 -19.38 8.42
C THR A 864 -30.90 -20.51 8.76
N PRO A 865 -30.55 -21.39 7.82
CA PRO A 865 -29.68 -22.53 8.12
C PRO A 865 -28.29 -22.12 8.58
N GLU A 866 -27.72 -21.05 8.04
CA GLU A 866 -26.35 -20.64 8.38
C GLU A 866 -26.23 -20.17 9.84
N LYS A 867 -27.25 -19.48 10.36
CA LYS A 867 -27.36 -19.13 11.79
C LYS A 867 -27.33 -20.40 12.64
N ILE A 868 -28.14 -21.39 12.26
CA ILE A 868 -28.28 -22.65 12.99
C ILE A 868 -26.95 -23.42 12.98
N GLU A 869 -26.37 -23.62 11.81
CA GLU A 869 -25.10 -24.33 11.60
C GLU A 869 -23.96 -23.70 12.40
N ASN A 870 -23.78 -22.38 12.30
CA ASN A 870 -22.74 -21.65 13.03
C ASN A 870 -22.95 -21.70 14.55
N THR A 871 -24.21 -21.68 15.01
CA THR A 871 -24.53 -21.79 16.44
C THR A 871 -24.18 -23.17 16.98
N TYR A 872 -24.51 -24.24 16.25
CA TYR A 872 -24.10 -25.60 16.64
C TYR A 872 -22.58 -25.77 16.63
N LEU A 873 -21.89 -25.33 15.58
CA LEU A 873 -20.43 -25.39 15.49
C LEU A 873 -19.74 -24.64 16.63
N SER A 874 -20.31 -23.50 17.03
CA SER A 874 -19.78 -22.69 18.12
C SER A 874 -20.03 -23.28 19.51
N CYS A 875 -21.19 -23.91 19.73
CA CYS A 875 -21.61 -24.37 21.05
C CYS A 875 -21.32 -25.86 21.33
N TYR A 876 -21.16 -26.67 20.28
CA TYR A 876 -20.96 -28.12 20.39
C TYR A 876 -19.63 -28.58 19.76
N PRO A 877 -18.51 -28.53 20.53
CA PRO A 877 -17.15 -28.66 20.01
C PRO A 877 -16.76 -30.06 19.50
N LEU A 878 -17.69 -31.02 19.50
CA LEU A 878 -17.50 -32.32 18.85
C LEU A 878 -17.71 -32.26 17.33
N THR A 879 -18.30 -31.17 16.83
CA THR A 879 -18.64 -31.01 15.42
C THR A 879 -17.55 -30.24 14.66
N THR A 880 -17.27 -30.69 13.44
CA THR A 880 -16.32 -30.06 12.50
C THR A 880 -17.01 -29.42 11.31
N ALA A 881 -18.23 -29.89 10.99
CA ALA A 881 -19.09 -29.38 9.95
C ALA A 881 -20.55 -29.60 10.35
N PHE A 882 -21.44 -28.72 9.91
CA PHE A 882 -22.87 -28.83 10.18
C PHE A 882 -23.61 -28.31 8.95
N PHE A 883 -24.44 -29.15 8.34
CA PHE A 883 -25.32 -28.79 7.24
C PHE A 883 -26.76 -29.01 7.69
N ALA A 884 -27.48 -27.93 7.94
CA ALA A 884 -28.89 -27.95 8.27
C ALA A 884 -29.75 -27.84 7.00
N HIS A 885 -30.78 -28.65 6.94
CA HIS A 885 -31.71 -28.72 5.82
C HIS A 885 -33.15 -28.71 6.32
N GLY A 886 -33.99 -27.95 5.62
CA GLY A 886 -35.44 -27.92 5.79
C GLY A 886 -36.12 -28.00 4.43
N ASP A 887 -37.33 -28.55 4.44
CA ASP A 887 -38.20 -28.70 3.28
C ASP A 887 -39.55 -28.04 3.61
N SER A 888 -40.12 -27.31 2.65
CA SER A 888 -41.41 -26.63 2.78
C SER A 888 -42.60 -27.52 3.08
N LEU A 889 -42.49 -28.83 2.86
CA LEU A 889 -43.50 -29.83 3.19
C LEU A 889 -43.26 -30.49 4.56
N ARG A 890 -42.17 -30.13 5.25
CA ARG A 890 -41.76 -30.75 6.52
C ARG A 890 -41.87 -29.75 7.68
N THR A 891 -42.11 -30.31 8.87
CA THR A 891 -42.41 -29.53 10.09
C THR A 891 -41.18 -29.26 10.98
N TYR A 892 -40.02 -29.81 10.63
CA TYR A 892 -38.80 -29.74 11.43
C TYR A 892 -37.56 -29.86 10.53
N LEU A 893 -36.38 -29.62 11.12
CA LEU A 893 -35.10 -29.68 10.42
C LEU A 893 -34.37 -31.01 10.59
N VAL A 894 -33.60 -31.38 9.57
CA VAL A 894 -32.63 -32.49 9.61
C VAL A 894 -31.24 -31.98 9.20
N GLY A 895 -30.18 -32.78 9.36
CA GLY A 895 -28.87 -32.33 8.94
C GLY A 895 -27.78 -33.37 8.79
N ILE A 896 -26.69 -32.97 8.13
CA ILE A 896 -25.47 -33.75 7.97
C ILE A 896 -24.38 -33.13 8.84
N VAL A 897 -23.72 -33.93 9.68
CA VAL A 897 -22.80 -33.47 10.72
C VAL A 897 -21.43 -34.12 10.54
N GLY A 898 -20.39 -33.29 10.49
CA GLY A 898 -18.99 -33.75 10.53
C GLY A 898 -18.46 -33.79 11.95
N VAL A 899 -17.61 -34.76 12.28
CA VAL A 899 -16.94 -34.89 13.58
C VAL A 899 -15.47 -35.25 13.43
N ASP A 900 -14.66 -34.81 14.37
CA ASP A 900 -13.23 -35.12 14.40
C ASP A 900 -12.95 -36.44 15.14
N PRO A 901 -12.19 -37.39 14.56
CA PRO A 901 -11.90 -38.68 15.20
C PRO A 901 -11.21 -38.55 16.56
N VAL A 902 -10.37 -37.53 16.75
CA VAL A 902 -9.65 -37.32 18.02
C VAL A 902 -10.62 -36.97 19.14
N SER A 903 -11.66 -36.19 18.83
CA SER A 903 -12.63 -35.68 19.81
C SER A 903 -13.81 -36.63 20.02
N ILE A 904 -14.26 -37.33 18.97
CA ILE A 904 -15.45 -38.19 19.05
C ILE A 904 -15.20 -39.55 19.70
N LYS A 905 -13.99 -40.12 19.55
CA LYS A 905 -13.65 -41.43 20.13
C LYS A 905 -13.70 -41.41 21.68
N PRO A 906 -13.12 -40.41 22.38
CA PRO A 906 -13.29 -40.28 23.83
C PRO A 906 -14.75 -40.08 24.26
N TRP A 907 -15.56 -39.37 23.47
CA TRP A 907 -16.98 -39.19 23.76
C TRP A 907 -17.74 -40.52 23.68
N LEU A 908 -17.49 -41.33 22.65
CA LEU A 908 -18.06 -42.68 22.53
C LEU A 908 -17.65 -43.59 23.69
N ALA A 909 -16.37 -43.57 24.07
CA ALA A 909 -15.88 -44.33 25.22
C ALA A 909 -16.57 -43.89 26.52
N SER A 910 -16.70 -42.58 26.76
CA SER A 910 -17.30 -42.04 27.98
C SER A 910 -18.82 -42.27 28.08
N ARG A 911 -19.55 -42.22 26.96
CA ARG A 911 -21.02 -42.30 26.96
C ARG A 911 -21.56 -43.71 26.78
N PHE A 912 -20.81 -44.58 26.11
CA PHE A 912 -21.27 -45.91 25.72
C PHE A 912 -20.29 -47.03 26.07
N GLY A 913 -19.10 -46.73 26.59
CA GLY A 913 -18.14 -47.74 27.06
C GLY A 913 -17.33 -48.43 25.94
N TYR A 914 -17.30 -47.88 24.73
CA TYR A 914 -16.49 -48.44 23.62
C TYR A 914 -14.99 -48.41 23.92
N LYS A 915 -14.25 -49.47 23.54
CA LYS A 915 -12.80 -49.55 23.71
C LYS A 915 -12.09 -48.91 22.51
N ALA A 916 -10.88 -48.39 22.73
CA ALA A 916 -10.09 -47.72 21.69
C ALA A 916 -9.86 -48.58 20.44
N ALA A 917 -9.63 -49.88 20.61
CA ALA A 917 -9.43 -50.85 19.52
C ALA A 917 -10.66 -51.01 18.60
N ASP A 918 -11.88 -50.81 19.14
CA ASP A 918 -13.13 -50.89 18.38
C ASP A 918 -13.39 -49.65 17.50
N LEU A 919 -12.58 -48.60 17.68
CA LEU A 919 -12.76 -47.27 17.10
C LEU A 919 -11.62 -46.86 16.13
N GLU A 920 -10.72 -47.79 15.77
CA GLU A 920 -9.61 -47.50 14.84
C GLU A 920 -10.03 -47.45 13.38
N ASP A 921 -10.95 -48.33 12.97
CA ASP A 921 -11.48 -48.37 11.61
C ASP A 921 -12.50 -47.25 11.37
N GLN A 922 -12.22 -46.40 10.39
CA GLN A 922 -13.04 -45.22 10.09
C GLN A 922 -14.44 -45.58 9.57
N ALA A 923 -14.58 -46.64 8.78
CA ALA A 923 -15.88 -47.06 8.24
C ALA A 923 -16.77 -47.65 9.34
N LYS A 924 -16.19 -48.46 10.25
CA LYS A 924 -16.89 -48.97 11.44
C LYS A 924 -17.29 -47.82 12.38
N LEU A 925 -16.41 -46.84 12.57
CA LEU A 925 -16.70 -45.65 13.38
C LEU A 925 -17.90 -44.87 12.84
N VAL A 926 -17.96 -44.60 11.53
CA VAL A 926 -19.11 -43.92 10.90
C VAL A 926 -20.40 -44.74 11.04
N LYS A 927 -20.33 -46.06 10.84
CA LYS A 927 -21.48 -46.95 11.03
C LYS A 927 -22.01 -46.91 12.47
N LEU A 928 -21.10 -46.91 13.45
CA LEU A 928 -21.42 -46.81 14.88
C LEU A 928 -22.08 -45.48 15.22
N LEU A 929 -21.53 -44.37 14.72
CA LEU A 929 -22.06 -43.02 14.95
C LEU A 929 -23.50 -42.86 14.44
N ASN A 930 -23.88 -43.60 13.41
CA ASN A 930 -25.22 -43.56 12.81
C ASN A 930 -26.21 -44.57 13.39
N GLN A 931 -25.86 -45.31 14.45
CA GLN A 931 -26.83 -46.11 15.20
C GLN A 931 -27.84 -45.19 15.91
N ARG A 932 -29.11 -45.59 15.94
CA ARG A 932 -30.22 -44.76 16.45
C ARG A 932 -29.96 -44.20 17.86
N GLU A 933 -29.45 -45.03 18.76
CA GLU A 933 -29.15 -44.63 20.15
C GLU A 933 -28.01 -43.61 20.23
N VAL A 934 -26.94 -43.80 19.45
CA VAL A 934 -25.79 -42.90 19.38
C VAL A 934 -26.18 -41.56 18.77
N LYS A 935 -26.88 -41.58 17.63
CA LYS A 935 -27.43 -40.37 16.98
C LYS A 935 -28.33 -39.59 17.93
N ARG A 936 -29.26 -40.27 18.59
CA ARG A 936 -30.20 -39.65 19.53
C ARG A 936 -29.47 -38.98 20.68
N LYS A 937 -28.50 -39.66 21.30
CA LYS A 937 -27.72 -39.10 22.40
C LYS A 937 -26.91 -37.89 21.96
N PHE A 938 -26.22 -37.98 20.82
CA PHE A 938 -25.46 -36.89 20.23
C PHE A 938 -26.36 -35.68 19.97
N LEU A 939 -27.52 -35.91 19.34
CA LEU A 939 -28.46 -34.86 18.99
C LEU A 939 -29.08 -34.18 20.23
N ILE A 940 -29.40 -34.94 21.28
CA ILE A 940 -29.89 -34.38 22.55
C ILE A 940 -28.83 -33.47 23.19
N GLU A 941 -27.58 -33.91 23.26
CA GLU A 941 -26.49 -33.09 23.82
C GLU A 941 -26.22 -31.85 22.96
N ALA A 942 -26.22 -31.99 21.63
CA ALA A 942 -26.09 -30.89 20.69
C ALA A 942 -27.22 -29.86 20.87
N ASN A 943 -28.48 -30.30 20.88
CA ASN A 943 -29.65 -29.43 21.09
C ASN A 943 -29.67 -28.78 22.48
N GLY A 944 -29.16 -29.48 23.49
CA GLY A 944 -28.96 -28.92 24.84
C GLY A 944 -27.99 -27.76 24.84
N SER A 945 -26.88 -27.87 24.08
CA SER A 945 -25.83 -26.84 24.00
C SER A 945 -26.30 -25.51 23.39
N VAL A 946 -27.32 -25.55 22.52
CA VAL A 946 -27.87 -24.39 21.81
C VAL A 946 -29.24 -23.95 22.34
N SER A 947 -29.73 -24.57 23.42
CA SER A 947 -31.11 -24.44 23.91
C SER A 947 -31.56 -23.01 24.24
N LYS A 948 -30.63 -22.12 24.61
CA LYS A 948 -30.87 -20.71 24.91
C LYS A 948 -30.69 -19.77 23.70
N LEU A 949 -30.21 -20.29 22.57
CA LEU A 949 -29.81 -19.51 21.39
C LEU A 949 -30.68 -19.82 20.17
N LEU A 950 -31.25 -21.02 20.09
CA LEU A 950 -32.13 -21.45 19.00
C LEU A 950 -33.54 -21.77 19.50
N HIS A 951 -34.54 -21.32 18.75
CA HIS A 951 -35.95 -21.62 18.98
C HIS A 951 -36.27 -23.10 18.63
N GLY A 952 -37.45 -23.58 19.05
CA GLY A 952 -37.84 -24.98 18.87
C GLY A 952 -37.78 -25.45 17.42
N LEU A 953 -38.27 -24.63 16.49
CA LEU A 953 -38.29 -24.92 15.04
C LEU A 953 -36.90 -24.83 14.39
N GLU A 954 -35.94 -24.18 15.03
CA GLU A 954 -34.56 -24.04 14.56
C GLU A 954 -33.66 -25.21 14.99
N LYS A 955 -34.17 -26.13 15.83
CA LYS A 955 -33.42 -27.29 16.30
C LYS A 955 -33.52 -28.45 15.32
N LEU A 956 -32.43 -29.21 15.20
CA LEU A 956 -32.44 -30.44 14.40
C LEU A 956 -33.17 -31.56 15.13
N HIS A 957 -33.95 -32.33 14.38
CA HIS A 957 -34.73 -33.48 14.87
C HIS A 957 -34.15 -34.84 14.45
N ASN A 958 -33.35 -34.89 13.39
CA ASN A 958 -32.59 -36.07 12.99
C ASN A 958 -31.31 -35.63 12.26
N ILE A 959 -30.27 -36.45 12.32
CA ILE A 959 -28.96 -36.16 11.73
C ILE A 959 -28.33 -37.40 11.11
N GLU A 960 -27.39 -37.20 10.21
CA GLU A 960 -26.39 -38.20 9.84
C GLU A 960 -24.99 -37.71 10.22
N ILE A 961 -24.17 -38.57 10.81
CA ILE A 961 -22.86 -38.21 11.36
C ILE A 961 -21.75 -38.86 10.51
N GLY A 962 -20.84 -38.06 9.97
CA GLY A 962 -19.65 -38.51 9.25
C GLY A 962 -18.39 -37.87 9.83
N ILE A 963 -17.21 -38.34 9.40
CA ILE A 963 -15.93 -37.72 9.80
C ILE A 963 -15.73 -36.39 9.05
N ASP A 964 -15.68 -36.46 7.73
CA ASP A 964 -15.63 -35.30 6.84
C ASP A 964 -16.68 -35.46 5.73
N PRO A 965 -17.97 -35.29 6.06
CA PRO A 965 -19.05 -35.52 5.10
C PRO A 965 -19.16 -34.40 4.06
N LEU A 966 -18.58 -33.22 4.31
CA LEU A 966 -18.60 -32.08 3.40
C LEU A 966 -17.21 -31.86 2.81
N LYS A 967 -16.95 -32.38 1.62
CA LYS A 967 -15.65 -32.25 0.95
C LYS A 967 -15.69 -31.28 -0.22
N VAL A 968 -14.55 -30.65 -0.47
CA VAL A 968 -14.38 -29.76 -1.63
C VAL A 968 -14.46 -30.57 -2.92
N GLU A 969 -13.87 -31.77 -2.93
CA GLU A 969 -13.86 -32.71 -4.05
C GLU A 969 -15.28 -33.14 -4.47
N ASP A 970 -16.19 -33.29 -3.52
CA ASP A 970 -17.60 -33.63 -3.77
C ASP A 970 -18.41 -32.43 -4.29
N GLY A 971 -17.79 -31.25 -4.40
CA GLY A 971 -18.44 -30.03 -4.90
C GLY A 971 -19.53 -29.46 -3.98
N VAL A 972 -19.63 -29.93 -2.73
CA VAL A 972 -20.66 -29.53 -1.74
C VAL A 972 -20.23 -28.38 -0.83
N VAL A 973 -18.92 -28.10 -0.76
CA VAL A 973 -18.38 -26.92 -0.09
C VAL A 973 -17.43 -26.17 -1.03
N THR A 974 -17.31 -24.87 -0.82
CA THR A 974 -16.27 -24.06 -1.44
C THR A 974 -14.91 -24.43 -0.86
N PRO A 975 -13.82 -24.03 -1.53
CA PRO A 975 -12.47 -24.31 -1.03
C PRO A 975 -12.04 -23.53 0.22
N THR A 976 -12.86 -22.56 0.63
CA THR A 976 -12.79 -21.92 1.95
C THR A 976 -13.73 -22.56 2.96
N PHE A 977 -14.24 -23.77 2.66
CA PHE A 977 -15.17 -24.58 3.45
C PHE A 977 -16.56 -23.96 3.68
N LYS A 978 -16.96 -22.94 2.90
CA LYS A 978 -18.36 -22.43 2.91
C LYS A 978 -19.29 -23.42 2.20
N ILE A 979 -20.48 -23.65 2.73
CA ILE A 979 -21.45 -24.63 2.20
C ILE A 979 -22.06 -24.16 0.87
N LYS A 980 -22.02 -24.99 -0.17
CA LYS A 980 -22.76 -24.80 -1.43
C LYS A 980 -24.14 -25.43 -1.28
N ARG A 981 -25.05 -24.73 -0.60
CA ARG A 981 -26.32 -25.29 -0.10
C ARG A 981 -27.18 -26.00 -1.15
N ALA A 982 -27.31 -25.42 -2.34
CA ALA A 982 -28.02 -26.05 -3.45
C ALA A 982 -27.38 -27.39 -3.85
N ASN A 983 -26.05 -27.41 -4.01
CA ASN A 983 -25.30 -28.63 -4.31
C ASN A 983 -25.40 -29.66 -3.18
N CYS A 984 -25.32 -29.24 -1.91
CA CYS A 984 -25.56 -30.15 -0.78
C CYS A 984 -26.96 -30.76 -0.82
N GLY A 985 -27.99 -29.95 -1.11
CA GLY A 985 -29.37 -30.44 -1.22
C GLY A 985 -29.52 -31.51 -2.31
N ILE A 986 -28.84 -31.33 -3.44
CA ILE A 986 -28.81 -32.32 -4.53
C ILE A 986 -27.99 -33.55 -4.13
N PHE A 987 -26.76 -33.35 -3.66
CA PHE A 987 -25.81 -34.42 -3.35
C PHE A 987 -26.28 -35.32 -2.19
N PHE A 988 -26.89 -34.74 -1.15
CA PHE A 988 -27.40 -35.47 0.00
C PHE A 988 -28.89 -35.80 -0.10
N LYS A 989 -29.54 -35.59 -1.25
CA LYS A 989 -31.00 -35.69 -1.39
C LYS A 989 -31.59 -36.96 -0.77
N GLU A 990 -31.12 -38.13 -1.21
CA GLU A 990 -31.59 -39.43 -0.73
C GLU A 990 -31.34 -39.62 0.78
N ARG A 991 -30.21 -39.12 1.28
CA ARG A 991 -29.85 -39.20 2.71
C ARG A 991 -30.77 -38.32 3.55
N LEU A 992 -31.07 -37.10 3.08
CA LEU A 992 -31.98 -36.17 3.76
C LEU A 992 -33.42 -36.69 3.77
N GLU A 993 -33.89 -37.25 2.65
CA GLU A 993 -35.21 -37.89 2.55
C GLU A 993 -35.33 -39.04 3.55
N LYS A 994 -34.30 -39.90 3.64
CA LYS A 994 -34.24 -40.97 4.65
C LYS A 994 -34.30 -40.44 6.09
N LEU A 995 -33.64 -39.32 6.40
CA LEU A 995 -33.72 -38.72 7.74
C LEU A 995 -35.14 -38.24 8.09
N TYR A 996 -35.91 -37.76 7.09
CA TYR A 996 -37.31 -37.42 7.27
C TYR A 996 -38.19 -38.66 7.42
N GLU A 997 -37.95 -39.72 6.66
CA GLU A 997 -38.66 -41.01 6.77
C GLU A 997 -38.42 -41.70 8.12
N GLU A 998 -37.18 -41.67 8.63
CA GLU A 998 -36.82 -42.17 9.97
C GLU A 998 -37.55 -41.44 11.11
N GLY A 999 -38.09 -40.25 10.83
CA GLY A 999 -38.79 -39.43 11.81
C GLY A 999 -37.86 -38.67 12.77
N SER A 1000 -38.48 -37.97 13.71
CA SER A 1000 -37.77 -37.16 14.71
C SER A 1000 -37.22 -38.04 15.85
N LEU A 1001 -35.89 -38.00 16.08
CA LEU A 1001 -35.23 -38.75 17.16
C LEU A 1001 -35.42 -38.14 18.56
N ILE A 1002 -35.94 -36.91 18.64
CA ILE A 1002 -36.08 -36.15 19.90
C ILE A 1002 -37.54 -35.97 20.36
N LYS A 1003 -38.52 -36.38 19.54
CA LYS A 1003 -39.92 -36.45 19.97
C LYS A 1003 -40.18 -37.88 20.43
N ASN A 1004 -40.78 -38.04 21.61
CA ASN A 1004 -41.28 -39.35 22.04
C ASN A 1004 -42.65 -39.56 21.40
N GLU A 1005 -42.72 -40.24 20.27
CA GLU A 1005 -43.96 -40.85 19.83
C GLU A 1005 -43.67 -42.30 19.42
N ASN A 1006 -44.38 -43.22 20.08
CA ASN A 1006 -44.61 -44.55 19.54
C ASN A 1006 -45.37 -44.40 18.23
N LEU A 1007 -44.72 -44.73 17.11
CA LEU A 1007 -45.35 -45.27 15.90
C LEU A 1007 -44.43 -46.38 15.36
#